data_AF-A0A9J6BNX5-F1
#
_entry.id   AF-A0A9J6BNX5-F1
#
_cell.length_a   1.000
_cell.length_b   1.000
_cell.length_c   1.000
_cell.angle_alpha   90.00
_cell.angle_beta   90.00
_cell.angle_gamma   90.00
#
_symmetry.space_group_name_H-M   'P 1'
#
loop_
_entity.id
_entity.type
_entity.pdbx_description
1 polymer ?
#
loop_
_entity_poly.entity_id
_entity_poly.type
_entity_poly.pdbx_seq_one_letter_code
_entity_poly.pdbx_strand_id
1 'polypeptide(L)'
;MKFLRLKIFPEASRVPIYTYLGVPYASPPIGQNRFIVPQPQQSWNRTYYARDYKPVCPQLESLLEQGETRYRRSSEDCLYLNLWVPETAMKIGGFPVLIVLTGEDSYDWSANRISGLDIAAEGIIVVTIQYRSNVFGWLSFDHNLSPGNLGLMDQLMAFEWIDENISKFGGDMKNVTLLGHGSMGTFNSFYHLLSPKTKRIFSKAILMSGSLFAPTPMNHDASDDFVRLLTCDSVDFNIMLKCLQSKSFEELMKAYESIVRNEKRTNRFFGPLVDDFITDIDNRVFLGDPFKLITEFNYTIDVPVLIGITSNEGALVDEMWLSYGREGYRKFRNYIDEAVIPNMLKKAHFEYYNKRQIKEAINWHYFQPYPKTTSHLLNSLIKLSTEIAFELPLFKTIELLTTPIELQSTQGIVNNENNFSINEHENGRAVEIKTFRSGKQIDGRQKTASNNLYVYVFHHSNSMDMRGTINYFGGAQHSSDIPFLFGPSLFKQISRRRLSQTEEKLCKKFKQLFGDFIKTGNPTPDRLFDAWHPYNSNTKYIKILGTKIDSLLHNRILKDSSFEQNHEKIDDLLSSDTQEKLQVVSNDASSHQYNPYHLSSVNHGYDENNRGAIRTFDATPSASNTAKNTDYYFYLRRIYSFWYEYLPNLYKNYQDRTGRASSEQDRYSEVNPKYKHAFFSMLTLVCLLLAILGLCVYLLKKNNQSLASATTIL
;
A
#
# COMPACT_ATOMS: atom_id res chain seq x y z
N MET A 1 20.26 32.59 11.17
CA MET A 1 19.36 32.95 10.05
C MET A 1 18.19 33.75 10.56
N LYS A 2 17.75 34.79 9.86
CA LYS A 2 16.51 35.53 10.18
C LYS A 2 15.46 35.22 9.11
N PHE A 3 14.26 34.84 9.51
CA PHE A 3 13.16 34.54 8.60
C PHE A 3 11.99 35.49 8.82
N LEU A 4 11.46 36.02 7.73
CA LEU A 4 10.15 36.67 7.71
C LEU A 4 9.09 35.60 7.46
N ARG A 5 8.05 35.61 8.30
CA ARG A 5 7.02 34.58 8.39
C ARG A 5 5.63 35.19 8.25
N LEU A 6 4.61 34.34 8.07
CA LEU A 6 3.20 34.74 8.23
C LEU A 6 2.68 34.25 9.58
N LYS A 7 1.70 34.96 10.14
CA LYS A 7 0.95 34.54 11.33
C LYS A 7 -0.48 34.28 10.88
N ILE A 8 -0.94 33.04 11.00
CA ILE A 8 -2.21 32.57 10.46
C ILE A 8 -3.04 31.95 11.59
N PHE A 9 -4.35 32.19 11.57
CA PHE A 9 -5.31 31.51 12.44
C PHE A 9 -6.01 30.42 11.63
N PRO A 10 -5.85 29.13 11.99
CA PRO A 10 -6.57 28.04 11.34
C PRO A 10 -8.09 28.19 11.55
N GLU A 11 -8.90 27.77 10.57
CA GLU A 11 -10.37 27.94 10.63
C GLU A 11 -10.98 27.24 11.86
N ALA A 12 -10.38 26.12 12.28
CA ALA A 12 -10.86 25.30 13.40
C ALA A 12 -10.17 25.58 14.74
N SER A 13 -9.26 26.57 14.84
CA SER A 13 -8.51 26.83 16.08
C SER A 13 -8.25 28.30 16.35
N ARG A 14 -8.24 28.66 17.64
CA ARG A 14 -7.83 30.00 18.11
C ARG A 14 -6.32 30.13 18.33
N VAL A 15 -5.56 29.04 18.16
CA VAL A 15 -4.11 29.05 18.32
C VAL A 15 -3.47 29.65 17.07
N PRO A 16 -2.74 30.79 17.18
CA PRO A 16 -2.05 31.34 16.04
C PRO A 16 -0.82 30.50 15.67
N ILE A 17 -0.66 30.24 14.38
CA ILE A 17 0.44 29.47 13.81
C ILE A 17 1.35 30.40 13.01
N TYR A 18 2.65 30.33 13.28
CA TYR A 18 3.67 30.92 12.45
C TYR A 18 4.02 29.99 11.30
N THR A 19 3.91 30.47 10.07
CA THR A 19 4.22 29.69 8.87
C THR A 19 5.48 30.23 8.19
N TYR A 20 6.38 29.30 7.87
CA TYR A 20 7.62 29.54 7.15
C TYR A 20 7.60 28.66 5.90
N LEU A 21 7.30 29.24 4.75
CA LEU A 21 7.17 28.49 3.50
C LEU A 21 8.42 28.69 2.63
N GLY A 22 8.93 27.62 2.05
CA GLY A 22 10.05 27.70 1.11
C GLY A 22 11.40 28.00 1.75
N VAL A 23 11.70 27.39 2.90
CA VAL A 23 12.99 27.53 3.58
C VAL A 23 14.03 26.62 2.93
N PRO A 24 15.14 27.15 2.36
CA PRO A 24 16.14 26.32 1.72
C PRO A 24 16.95 25.57 2.77
N TYR A 25 17.04 24.24 2.64
CA TYR A 25 17.89 23.40 3.48
C TYR A 25 19.20 23.00 2.80
N ALA A 26 19.26 23.10 1.46
CA ALA A 26 20.43 22.79 0.65
C ALA A 26 20.62 23.82 -0.47
N SER A 27 21.81 23.84 -1.06
CA SER A 27 22.09 24.59 -2.29
C SER A 27 21.28 24.03 -3.47
N PRO A 28 20.79 24.88 -4.39
CA PRO A 28 20.03 24.42 -5.55
C PRO A 28 20.79 23.35 -6.37
N PRO A 29 20.17 22.21 -6.71
CA PRO A 29 20.81 21.11 -7.43
C PRO A 29 20.79 21.34 -8.95
N ILE A 30 21.19 22.54 -9.38
CA ILE A 30 21.18 22.99 -10.78
C ILE A 30 22.60 23.08 -11.34
N GLY A 31 22.73 22.99 -12.67
CA GLY A 31 24.01 23.12 -13.36
C GLY A 31 25.03 22.09 -12.86
N GLN A 32 26.15 22.55 -12.30
CA GLN A 32 27.20 21.67 -11.77
C GLN A 32 26.77 20.86 -10.53
N ASN A 33 25.70 21.27 -9.84
CA ASN A 33 25.13 20.53 -8.72
C ASN A 33 24.09 19.49 -9.15
N ARG A 34 23.78 19.40 -10.45
CA ARG A 34 22.84 18.40 -10.96
C ARG A 34 23.49 17.01 -10.95
N PHE A 35 22.70 16.00 -10.56
CA PHE A 35 23.10 14.59 -10.43
C PHE A 35 24.27 14.35 -9.48
N ILE A 36 24.48 15.23 -8.50
CA ILE A 36 25.44 14.99 -7.42
C ILE A 36 24.80 15.13 -6.04
N VAL A 37 25.50 14.65 -5.02
CA VAL A 37 25.09 14.77 -3.61
C VAL A 37 24.77 16.23 -3.24
N PRO A 38 23.70 16.48 -2.45
CA PRO A 38 23.28 17.83 -2.11
C PRO A 38 24.40 18.57 -1.36
N GLN A 39 24.56 19.84 -1.67
CA GLN A 39 25.56 20.68 -1.03
C GLN A 39 24.91 21.54 0.05
N PRO A 40 25.60 21.80 1.17
CA PRO A 40 25.09 22.69 2.21
C PRO A 40 24.69 24.05 1.64
N GLN A 41 23.62 24.63 2.17
CA GLN A 41 23.17 25.95 1.75
C GLN A 41 24.17 27.03 2.21
N GLN A 42 24.54 27.94 1.30
CA GLN A 42 25.42 29.05 1.66
C GLN A 42 24.76 29.96 2.70
N SER A 43 25.54 30.42 3.67
CA SER A 43 25.06 31.36 4.68
C SER A 43 24.67 32.70 4.04
N TRP A 44 23.57 33.29 4.52
CA TRP A 44 23.10 34.59 4.08
C TRP A 44 22.96 35.57 5.25
N ASN A 45 23.31 36.84 5.02
CA ASN A 45 23.31 37.87 6.08
C ASN A 45 21.99 38.64 6.20
N ARG A 46 21.10 38.54 5.21
CA ARG A 46 19.82 39.27 5.17
C ARG A 46 18.67 38.46 5.77
N THR A 47 17.53 39.09 6.01
CA THR A 47 16.31 38.35 6.38
C THR A 47 15.78 37.62 5.14
N TYR A 48 15.55 36.30 5.24
CA TYR A 48 14.97 35.50 4.18
C TYR A 48 13.44 35.55 4.26
N TYR A 49 12.77 35.73 3.12
CA TYR A 49 11.32 35.88 3.04
C TYR A 49 10.67 34.49 2.83
N ALA A 50 10.36 33.81 3.93
CA ALA A 50 9.75 32.46 3.92
C ALA A 50 8.21 32.55 3.95
N ARG A 51 7.60 33.14 2.91
CA ARG A 51 6.15 33.41 2.85
C ARG A 51 5.40 32.57 1.84
N ASP A 52 6.09 32.10 0.80
CA ASP A 52 5.48 31.48 -0.36
C ASP A 52 6.06 30.08 -0.56
N TYR A 53 5.21 29.15 -0.99
CA TYR A 53 5.68 27.84 -1.43
C TYR A 53 6.63 27.99 -2.60
N LYS A 54 7.67 27.16 -2.61
CA LYS A 54 8.62 27.09 -3.72
C LYS A 54 8.14 26.11 -4.79
N PRO A 55 8.68 26.20 -6.02
CA PRO A 55 8.35 25.26 -7.09
C PRO A 55 8.59 23.83 -6.62
N VAL A 56 7.74 22.91 -7.05
CA VAL A 56 7.95 21.49 -6.76
C VAL A 56 9.10 20.93 -7.58
N CYS A 57 9.74 19.86 -7.10
CA CYS A 57 10.74 19.16 -7.88
C CYS A 57 10.17 18.65 -9.22
N PRO A 58 11.03 18.45 -10.24
CA PRO A 58 10.61 18.04 -11.56
C PRO A 58 9.80 16.74 -11.50
N GLN A 59 8.65 16.70 -12.19
CA GLN A 59 7.80 15.51 -12.27
C GLN A 59 6.85 15.62 -13.47
N LEU A 60 6.36 14.47 -13.94
CA LEU A 60 5.34 14.42 -15.00
C LEU A 60 3.99 14.87 -14.44
N GLU A 61 3.20 15.59 -15.24
CA GLU A 61 1.88 16.09 -14.81
C GLU A 61 0.85 14.96 -14.67
N SER A 62 0.81 14.08 -15.67
CA SER A 62 0.02 12.85 -15.72
C SER A 62 0.63 11.90 -16.73
N LEU A 63 0.59 10.59 -16.47
CA LEU A 63 0.99 9.57 -17.46
C LEU A 63 -0.07 9.38 -18.56
N LEU A 64 -1.29 9.89 -18.34
CA LEU A 64 -2.46 9.65 -19.18
C LEU A 64 -2.78 10.81 -20.14
N GLU A 65 -2.37 12.03 -19.81
CA GLU A 65 -2.68 13.20 -20.65
C GLU A 65 -1.86 13.19 -21.95
N GLN A 66 -2.57 13.35 -23.07
CA GLN A 66 -1.99 13.62 -24.40
C GLN A 66 -2.22 15.10 -24.71
N GLY A 67 -1.17 15.93 -24.60
CA GLY A 67 -1.26 17.38 -24.80
C GLY A 67 0.10 18.10 -24.86
N GLU A 68 0.08 19.41 -25.13
CA GLU A 68 1.28 20.26 -25.31
C GLU A 68 1.97 20.62 -23.98
N THR A 69 1.22 20.75 -22.87
CA THR A 69 1.78 20.97 -21.53
C THR A 69 1.90 19.65 -20.78
N ARG A 70 3.05 18.99 -20.88
CA ARG A 70 3.29 17.67 -20.25
C ARG A 70 3.98 17.74 -18.89
N TYR A 71 4.33 18.94 -18.44
CA TYR A 71 5.11 19.16 -17.23
C TYR A 71 4.39 20.15 -16.32
N ARG A 72 4.29 19.78 -15.05
CA ARG A 72 3.91 20.73 -14.00
C ARG A 72 4.86 21.90 -13.99
N ARG A 73 4.36 23.08 -13.59
CA ARG A 73 5.21 24.18 -13.12
C ARG A 73 6.08 23.68 -11.97
N SER A 74 7.28 23.24 -12.31
CA SER A 74 8.28 22.61 -11.47
C SER A 74 9.63 23.26 -11.74
N SER A 75 10.59 23.04 -10.86
CA SER A 75 11.96 23.55 -10.98
C SER A 75 12.92 22.53 -10.40
N GLU A 76 14.13 22.46 -10.96
CA GLU A 76 15.24 21.73 -10.33
C GLU A 76 15.69 22.42 -9.03
N ASP A 77 15.54 23.74 -8.93
CA ASP A 77 15.68 24.46 -7.66
C ASP A 77 14.44 24.19 -6.78
N CYS A 78 14.46 23.07 -6.06
CA CYS A 78 13.34 22.55 -5.28
C CYS A 78 13.69 22.04 -3.87
N LEU A 79 14.94 22.16 -3.40
CA LEU A 79 15.38 21.65 -2.09
C LEU A 79 14.97 22.58 -0.94
N TYR A 80 13.68 22.59 -0.66
CA TYR A 80 13.05 23.43 0.35
C TYR A 80 12.21 22.61 1.34
N LEU A 81 12.06 23.15 2.54
CA LEU A 81 11.12 22.67 3.54
C LEU A 81 10.16 23.79 3.98
N ASN A 82 9.02 23.40 4.54
CA ASN A 82 8.08 24.34 5.16
C ASN A 82 7.92 24.01 6.64
N LEU A 83 7.67 25.02 7.46
CA LEU A 83 7.40 24.87 8.89
C LEU A 83 6.08 25.53 9.29
N TRP A 84 5.32 24.84 10.13
CA TRP A 84 4.18 25.38 10.86
C TRP A 84 4.45 25.27 12.36
N VAL A 85 4.56 26.41 13.01
CA VAL A 85 5.04 26.52 14.39
C VAL A 85 3.98 27.22 15.25
N PRO A 86 3.41 26.56 16.27
CA PRO A 86 2.50 27.22 17.21
C PRO A 86 3.18 28.41 17.89
N GLU A 87 2.49 29.54 18.06
CA GLU A 87 3.11 30.70 18.73
C GLU A 87 3.62 30.36 20.14
N THR A 88 2.94 29.44 20.84
CA THR A 88 3.34 28.94 22.15
C THR A 88 4.67 28.19 22.12
N ALA A 89 5.00 27.51 21.02
CA ALA A 89 6.29 26.83 20.85
C ALA A 89 7.45 27.81 20.86
N MET A 90 7.31 28.95 20.17
CA MET A 90 8.33 30.01 20.15
C MET A 90 8.56 30.67 21.52
N LYS A 91 7.60 30.56 22.46
CA LYS A 91 7.67 31.19 23.79
C LYS A 91 8.20 30.23 24.86
N ILE A 92 7.77 28.97 24.83
CA ILE A 92 7.98 28.00 25.92
C ILE A 92 8.97 26.91 25.49
N GLY A 93 9.04 26.57 24.21
CA GLY A 93 9.84 25.45 23.70
C GLY A 93 9.29 24.08 24.11
N GLY A 94 10.01 23.02 23.73
CA GLY A 94 9.67 21.64 24.11
C GLY A 94 8.54 20.99 23.30
N PHE A 95 8.22 21.51 22.11
CA PHE A 95 7.11 21.01 21.30
C PHE A 95 7.53 19.78 20.48
N PRO A 96 6.66 18.75 20.36
CA PRO A 96 6.93 17.62 19.47
C PRO A 96 7.03 18.09 18.02
N VAL A 97 7.89 17.43 17.25
CA VAL A 97 8.14 17.74 15.84
C VAL A 97 7.63 16.59 14.98
N LEU A 98 6.76 16.89 14.02
CA LEU A 98 6.31 15.97 12.97
C LEU A 98 7.04 16.32 11.67
N ILE A 99 7.87 15.41 11.19
CA ILE A 99 8.54 15.53 9.90
C ILE A 99 7.79 14.68 8.88
N VAL A 100 7.43 15.26 7.75
CA VAL A 100 6.58 14.65 6.73
C VAL A 100 7.37 14.44 5.45
N LEU A 101 7.52 13.18 5.08
CA LEU A 101 7.97 12.71 3.78
C LEU A 101 6.77 12.12 3.02
N THR A 102 6.53 12.62 1.82
CA THR A 102 5.58 11.99 0.91
C THR A 102 6.29 11.64 -0.38
N GLY A 103 5.78 10.63 -1.07
CA GLY A 103 6.19 10.35 -2.44
C GLY A 103 5.59 9.05 -2.92
N GLU A 104 5.24 9.03 -4.21
CA GLU A 104 4.92 7.80 -4.93
C GLU A 104 5.99 7.48 -5.96
N ASP A 105 5.81 6.34 -6.61
CA ASP A 105 6.70 5.79 -7.60
C ASP A 105 6.96 6.74 -8.80
N SER A 106 5.92 7.34 -9.38
CA SER A 106 6.06 8.05 -10.67
C SER A 106 5.69 9.54 -10.61
N TYR A 107 5.10 9.98 -9.50
CA TYR A 107 4.44 11.26 -9.40
C TYR A 107 4.13 11.59 -7.93
N ASP A 108 4.12 12.86 -7.56
CA ASP A 108 3.73 13.31 -6.24
C ASP A 108 2.65 14.40 -6.35
N TRP A 109 1.56 14.22 -5.60
CA TRP A 109 0.36 15.07 -5.53
C TRP A 109 0.61 16.52 -5.04
N SER A 110 1.86 16.95 -5.04
CA SER A 110 2.43 18.18 -4.50
C SER A 110 2.68 18.15 -2.98
N ALA A 111 3.38 17.13 -2.49
CA ALA A 111 4.03 17.00 -1.16
C ALA A 111 4.24 18.29 -0.39
N ASN A 112 4.90 19.25 -1.04
CA ASN A 112 5.37 20.49 -0.45
C ASN A 112 4.24 21.52 -0.26
N ARG A 113 2.98 21.16 -0.54
CA ARG A 113 1.77 22.00 -0.39
C ARG A 113 0.76 21.42 0.60
N ILE A 114 1.10 20.33 1.28
CA ILE A 114 0.32 19.83 2.41
C ILE A 114 0.40 20.86 3.53
N SER A 115 -0.71 21.52 3.82
CA SER A 115 -0.77 22.55 4.87
C SER A 115 -0.74 21.91 6.25
N GLY A 116 0.33 22.15 7.01
CA GLY A 116 0.46 21.74 8.42
C GLY A 116 -0.34 22.56 9.43
N LEU A 117 -1.19 23.51 8.99
CA LEU A 117 -1.86 24.48 9.87
C LEU A 117 -2.70 23.84 10.99
N ASP A 118 -3.63 22.94 10.64
CA ASP A 118 -4.60 22.43 11.62
C ASP A 118 -4.03 21.34 12.53
N ILE A 119 -2.97 20.64 12.10
CA ILE A 119 -2.25 19.69 12.95
C ILE A 119 -1.24 20.41 13.84
N ALA A 120 -0.62 21.51 13.37
CA ALA A 120 0.20 22.36 14.23
C ALA A 120 -0.61 22.96 15.38
N ALA A 121 -1.87 23.31 15.12
CA ALA A 121 -2.80 23.79 16.14
C ALA A 121 -3.07 22.79 17.30
N GLU A 122 -2.74 21.51 17.13
CA GLU A 122 -2.77 20.50 18.21
C GLU A 122 -1.56 20.59 19.15
N GLY A 123 -0.70 21.60 18.99
CA GLY A 123 0.52 21.79 19.78
C GLY A 123 1.70 20.99 19.24
N ILE A 124 1.84 20.92 17.92
CA ILE A 124 2.88 20.17 17.21
C ILE A 124 3.61 21.12 16.26
N ILE A 125 4.92 21.01 16.13
CA ILE A 125 5.66 21.66 15.04
C ILE A 125 5.65 20.73 13.85
N VAL A 126 5.24 21.21 12.68
CA VAL A 126 5.12 20.38 11.48
C VAL A 126 6.15 20.86 10.47
N VAL A 127 6.88 19.91 9.89
CA VAL A 127 7.88 20.16 8.85
C VAL A 127 7.58 19.27 7.65
N THR A 128 7.34 19.86 6.48
CA THR A 128 7.25 19.11 5.21
C THR A 128 8.54 19.30 4.43
N ILE A 129 9.08 18.22 3.88
CA ILE A 129 10.35 18.22 3.14
C ILE A 129 10.09 17.87 1.68
N GLN A 130 10.69 18.64 0.79
CA GLN A 130 10.77 18.30 -0.62
C GLN A 130 12.18 17.81 -0.97
N TYR A 131 12.28 16.72 -1.72
CA TYR A 131 13.53 16.09 -2.14
C TYR A 131 13.46 15.70 -3.62
N ARG A 132 14.61 15.51 -4.27
CA ARG A 132 14.65 15.08 -5.68
C ARG A 132 14.00 13.71 -5.85
N SER A 133 13.20 13.56 -6.90
CA SER A 133 12.58 12.29 -7.29
C SER A 133 12.96 11.95 -8.74
N ASN A 134 12.39 10.88 -9.31
CA ASN A 134 12.68 10.34 -10.65
C ASN A 134 14.18 10.32 -10.99
N VAL A 135 14.55 10.59 -12.24
CA VAL A 135 15.94 10.64 -12.70
C VAL A 135 16.80 11.63 -11.91
N PHE A 136 16.22 12.70 -11.37
CA PHE A 136 16.98 13.66 -10.55
C PHE A 136 17.36 13.11 -9.18
N GLY A 137 16.56 12.21 -8.61
CA GLY A 137 16.74 11.66 -7.26
C GLY A 137 17.36 10.27 -7.22
N TRP A 138 17.24 9.48 -8.28
CA TRP A 138 17.45 8.04 -8.22
C TRP A 138 18.43 7.48 -9.27
N LEU A 139 18.95 8.30 -10.20
CA LEU A 139 20.01 7.86 -11.11
C LEU A 139 21.24 7.40 -10.32
N SER A 140 21.79 6.25 -10.69
CA SER A 140 23.04 5.75 -10.14
C SER A 140 24.05 5.48 -11.24
N PHE A 141 25.31 5.84 -10.94
CA PHE A 141 26.47 5.58 -11.79
C PHE A 141 27.61 4.92 -10.98
N ASP A 142 27.30 4.35 -9.81
CA ASP A 142 28.27 3.69 -8.91
C ASP A 142 29.54 4.50 -8.65
N HIS A 143 29.37 5.82 -8.54
CA HIS A 143 30.46 6.78 -8.37
C HIS A 143 30.19 7.68 -7.16
N ASN A 144 31.21 8.01 -6.36
CA ASN A 144 31.05 8.76 -5.11
C ASN A 144 30.29 10.10 -5.24
N LEU A 145 30.42 10.79 -6.39
CA LEU A 145 29.68 12.04 -6.65
C LEU A 145 28.21 11.79 -7.01
N SER A 146 27.91 10.69 -7.69
CA SER A 146 26.57 10.28 -8.10
C SER A 146 26.31 8.82 -7.69
N PRO A 147 26.24 8.56 -6.37
CA PRO A 147 26.17 7.20 -5.83
C PRO A 147 24.84 6.49 -6.12
N GLY A 148 23.85 7.19 -6.69
CA GLY A 148 22.45 6.83 -6.50
C GLY A 148 21.90 7.51 -5.26
N ASN A 149 20.63 7.27 -4.96
CA ASN A 149 20.01 7.69 -3.69
C ASN A 149 20.05 9.20 -3.39
N LEU A 150 20.20 10.06 -4.39
CA LEU A 150 20.26 11.51 -4.20
C LEU A 150 19.01 12.05 -3.47
N GLY A 151 17.83 11.46 -3.72
CA GLY A 151 16.61 11.79 -3.00
C GLY A 151 16.67 11.45 -1.50
N LEU A 152 17.34 10.36 -1.11
CA LEU A 152 17.58 10.03 0.30
C LEU A 152 18.67 10.91 0.92
N MET A 153 19.69 11.30 0.14
CA MET A 153 20.71 12.24 0.60
C MET A 153 20.14 13.65 0.82
N ASP A 154 19.18 14.06 0.00
CA ASP A 154 18.41 15.29 0.19
C ASP A 154 17.63 15.26 1.51
N GLN A 155 16.97 14.13 1.80
CA GLN A 155 16.26 13.92 3.07
C GLN A 155 17.22 13.96 4.27
N LEU A 156 18.39 13.31 4.15
CA LEU A 156 19.45 13.40 5.17
C LEU A 156 19.87 14.85 5.42
N MET A 157 20.20 15.62 4.38
CA MET A 157 20.58 17.04 4.49
C MET A 157 19.46 17.87 5.13
N ALA A 158 18.20 17.58 4.81
CA ALA A 158 17.06 18.22 5.45
C ALA A 158 16.95 17.86 6.95
N PHE A 159 17.23 16.62 7.32
CA PHE A 159 17.23 16.20 8.73
C PHE A 159 18.37 16.82 9.52
N GLU A 160 19.57 16.94 8.93
CA GLU A 160 20.70 17.67 9.53
C GLU A 160 20.32 19.15 9.75
N TRP A 161 19.69 19.78 8.76
CA TRP A 161 19.18 21.13 8.92
C TRP A 161 18.17 21.23 10.07
N ILE A 162 17.25 20.26 10.20
CA ILE A 162 16.24 20.23 11.27
C ILE A 162 16.91 20.06 12.64
N ASP A 163 17.85 19.13 12.77
CA ASP A 163 18.62 18.88 14.00
C ASP A 163 19.31 20.15 14.50
N GLU A 164 19.94 20.90 13.60
CA GLU A 164 20.66 22.14 13.93
C GLU A 164 19.77 23.36 14.22
N ASN A 165 18.52 23.35 13.75
CA ASN A 165 17.70 24.58 13.71
C ASN A 165 16.35 24.49 14.42
N ILE A 166 15.71 23.32 14.55
CA ILE A 166 14.31 23.25 15.01
C ILE A 166 14.12 23.70 16.46
N SER A 167 15.16 23.57 17.28
CA SER A 167 15.18 24.09 18.66
C SER A 167 14.97 25.61 18.73
N LYS A 168 15.45 26.35 17.71
CA LYS A 168 15.23 27.80 17.58
C LYS A 168 13.77 28.16 17.27
N PHE A 169 12.99 27.18 16.79
CA PHE A 169 11.55 27.28 16.57
C PHE A 169 10.73 26.72 17.74
N GLY A 170 11.39 26.28 18.83
CA GLY A 170 10.75 25.70 20.00
C GLY A 170 10.51 24.20 19.93
N GLY A 171 11.10 23.50 18.96
CA GLY A 171 10.98 22.05 18.81
C GLY A 171 11.85 21.27 19.78
N ASP A 172 11.38 20.09 20.18
CA ASP A 172 12.10 19.12 20.99
C ASP A 172 12.69 18.02 20.11
N MET A 173 14.03 18.00 19.97
CA MET A 173 14.74 16.95 19.22
C MET A 173 14.66 15.56 19.86
N LYS A 174 14.21 15.44 21.13
CA LYS A 174 13.93 14.14 21.74
C LYS A 174 12.55 13.61 21.34
N ASN A 175 11.68 14.46 20.81
CA ASN A 175 10.30 14.13 20.47
C ASN A 175 9.98 14.40 19.00
N VAL A 176 10.72 13.72 18.11
CA VAL A 176 10.55 13.81 16.67
C VAL A 176 9.84 12.57 16.13
N THR A 177 8.81 12.77 15.34
CA THR A 177 8.08 11.71 14.63
C THR A 177 8.31 11.83 13.13
N LEU A 178 8.77 10.74 12.49
CA LEU A 178 8.85 10.66 11.03
C LEU A 178 7.55 10.11 10.48
N LEU A 179 6.89 10.86 9.61
CA LEU A 179 5.73 10.42 8.85
C LEU A 179 6.12 10.19 7.39
N GLY A 180 5.99 8.96 6.93
CA GLY A 180 6.10 8.59 5.52
C GLY A 180 4.72 8.29 4.96
N HIS A 181 4.37 8.88 3.83
CA HIS A 181 3.19 8.49 3.05
C HIS A 181 3.54 8.05 1.64
N GLY A 182 2.79 7.07 1.13
CA GLY A 182 2.88 6.58 -0.23
C GLY A 182 3.94 5.50 -0.37
N SER A 183 4.09 4.98 -1.59
CA SER A 183 5.04 3.89 -1.86
C SER A 183 6.48 4.31 -1.57
N MET A 184 6.87 5.53 -1.91
CA MET A 184 8.23 6.03 -1.76
C MET A 184 8.48 6.70 -0.41
N GLY A 185 7.54 7.53 0.08
CA GLY A 185 7.70 8.22 1.36
C GLY A 185 7.80 7.24 2.54
N THR A 186 6.99 6.18 2.52
CA THR A 186 7.05 5.10 3.52
C THR A 186 8.33 4.27 3.37
N PHE A 187 8.72 3.92 2.14
CA PHE A 187 9.92 3.11 1.90
C PHE A 187 11.21 3.85 2.30
N ASN A 188 11.31 5.13 1.96
CA ASN A 188 12.40 6.02 2.41
C ASN A 188 12.44 6.13 3.94
N SER A 189 11.28 6.17 4.60
CA SER A 189 11.21 6.19 6.06
C SER A 189 11.82 4.93 6.67
N PHE A 190 11.64 3.75 6.06
CA PHE A 190 12.31 2.53 6.52
C PHE A 190 13.83 2.62 6.41
N TYR A 191 14.37 3.15 5.31
CA TYR A 191 15.82 3.41 5.18
C TYR A 191 16.32 4.31 6.31
N HIS A 192 15.59 5.37 6.63
CA HIS A 192 16.00 6.31 7.66
C HIS A 192 15.86 5.79 9.09
N LEU A 193 14.90 4.91 9.34
CA LEU A 193 14.74 4.24 10.64
C LEU A 193 15.81 3.19 10.91
N LEU A 194 16.41 2.62 9.85
CA LEU A 194 17.46 1.61 9.96
C LEU A 194 18.88 2.19 9.80
N SER A 195 19.01 3.33 9.12
CA SER A 195 20.30 3.98 8.88
C SER A 195 20.97 4.42 10.19
N PRO A 196 22.26 4.10 10.38
CA PRO A 196 23.00 4.54 11.57
C PRO A 196 23.20 6.06 11.65
N LYS A 197 23.07 6.78 10.52
CA LYS A 197 23.22 8.24 10.45
C LYS A 197 21.94 8.97 10.88
N THR A 198 20.75 8.42 10.57
CA THR A 198 19.47 9.12 10.81
C THR A 198 18.61 8.51 11.91
N LYS A 199 18.76 7.22 12.25
CA LYS A 199 17.83 6.54 13.18
C LYS A 199 17.71 7.19 14.56
N ARG A 200 18.75 7.92 15.00
CA ARG A 200 18.79 8.60 16.31
C ARG A 200 17.97 9.89 16.34
N ILE A 201 17.59 10.42 15.19
CA ILE A 201 16.81 11.66 15.06
C ILE A 201 15.35 11.42 15.45
N PHE A 202 14.82 10.24 15.14
CA PHE A 202 13.40 9.92 15.30
C PHE A 202 13.17 9.13 16.58
N SER A 203 12.13 9.49 17.32
CA SER A 203 11.67 8.72 18.48
C SER A 203 10.35 7.98 18.23
N LYS A 204 9.69 8.21 17.08
CA LYS A 204 8.45 7.57 16.61
C LYS A 204 8.39 7.55 15.09
N ALA A 205 7.59 6.65 14.51
CA ALA A 205 7.28 6.63 13.08
C ALA A 205 5.78 6.47 12.79
N ILE A 206 5.30 7.14 11.75
CA ILE A 206 3.97 6.99 11.16
C ILE A 206 4.15 6.59 9.69
N LEU A 207 3.61 5.45 9.28
CA LEU A 207 3.79 4.90 7.94
C LEU A 207 2.42 4.69 7.28
N MET A 208 2.10 5.51 6.29
CA MET A 208 0.76 5.58 5.70
C MET A 208 0.79 5.11 4.24
N SER A 209 -0.04 4.13 3.90
CA SER A 209 -0.24 3.66 2.53
C SER A 209 1.05 3.23 1.81
N GLY A 210 1.93 2.54 2.54
CA GLY A 210 3.17 1.96 2.02
C GLY A 210 3.67 0.79 2.87
N SER A 211 4.73 0.11 2.43
CA SER A 211 5.21 -1.12 3.08
C SER A 211 6.72 -1.35 2.90
N LEU A 212 7.26 -2.37 3.59
CA LEU A 212 8.64 -2.85 3.39
C LEU A 212 8.86 -3.55 2.05
N PHE A 213 7.79 -3.98 1.37
CA PHE A 213 7.86 -4.82 0.18
C PHE A 213 7.59 -4.01 -1.10
N ALA A 214 8.07 -2.76 -1.15
CA ALA A 214 8.08 -2.00 -2.38
C ALA A 214 8.89 -2.75 -3.46
N PRO A 215 8.51 -2.69 -4.74
CA PRO A 215 9.27 -3.34 -5.81
C PRO A 215 10.73 -2.88 -5.77
N THR A 216 11.67 -3.83 -5.83
CA THR A 216 13.10 -3.50 -5.91
C THR A 216 13.34 -2.72 -7.21
N PRO A 217 13.85 -1.48 -7.15
CA PRO A 217 14.09 -0.69 -8.34
C PRO A 217 15.21 -1.30 -9.20
N MET A 218 15.07 -1.23 -10.51
CA MET A 218 16.06 -1.69 -11.50
C MET A 218 16.82 -0.50 -12.09
N ASN A 219 17.48 0.29 -11.22
CA ASN A 219 18.01 1.59 -11.62
C ASN A 219 19.17 1.54 -12.60
N HIS A 220 20.06 0.54 -12.57
CA HIS A 220 21.23 0.52 -13.45
C HIS A 220 20.82 0.47 -14.93
N ASP A 221 19.96 -0.49 -15.29
CA ASP A 221 19.42 -0.60 -16.66
C ASP A 221 18.66 0.66 -17.09
N ALA A 222 17.94 1.28 -16.16
CA ALA A 222 17.18 2.51 -16.41
C ALA A 222 18.09 3.73 -16.58
N SER A 223 19.18 3.79 -15.82
CA SER A 223 20.19 4.85 -15.88
C SER A 223 20.98 4.78 -17.19
N ASP A 224 21.40 3.59 -17.60
CA ASP A 224 22.07 3.37 -18.88
C ASP A 224 21.20 3.78 -20.06
N ASP A 225 19.92 3.42 -20.05
CA ASP A 225 18.99 3.84 -21.08
C ASP A 225 18.74 5.35 -21.10
N PHE A 226 18.69 5.98 -19.93
CA PHE A 226 18.57 7.42 -19.83
C PHE A 226 19.77 8.13 -20.45
N VAL A 227 20.98 7.66 -20.15
CA VAL A 227 22.23 8.17 -20.74
C VAL A 227 22.26 7.97 -22.26
N ARG A 228 21.88 6.79 -22.75
CA ARG A 228 21.80 6.50 -24.20
C ARG A 228 20.78 7.38 -24.93
N LEU A 229 19.59 7.58 -24.37
CA LEU A 229 18.56 8.44 -24.96
C LEU A 229 19.03 9.89 -25.11
N LEU A 230 19.94 10.33 -24.24
CA LEU A 230 20.50 11.68 -24.24
C LEU A 230 21.83 11.79 -25.00
N THR A 231 22.32 10.70 -25.61
CA THR A 231 23.63 10.63 -26.30
C THR A 231 24.79 11.09 -25.40
N CYS A 232 24.74 10.71 -24.12
CA CYS A 232 25.77 11.01 -23.13
C CYS A 232 26.61 9.79 -22.74
N ASP A 233 26.52 8.71 -23.51
CA ASP A 233 27.24 7.47 -23.28
C ASP A 233 28.76 7.68 -23.42
N SER A 234 29.44 7.63 -22.29
CA SER A 234 30.89 7.74 -22.21
C SER A 234 31.42 6.80 -21.14
N VAL A 235 32.59 6.21 -21.39
CA VAL A 235 33.30 5.39 -20.40
C VAL A 235 33.90 6.28 -19.28
N ASP A 236 34.16 7.56 -19.56
CA ASP A 236 34.64 8.52 -18.56
C ASP A 236 33.45 9.16 -17.83
N PHE A 237 33.33 8.87 -16.53
CA PHE A 237 32.29 9.42 -15.67
C PHE A 237 32.21 10.95 -15.72
N ASN A 238 33.33 11.66 -15.78
CA ASN A 238 33.34 13.12 -15.80
C ASN A 238 32.80 13.68 -17.12
N ILE A 239 33.07 12.99 -18.24
CA ILE A 239 32.54 13.38 -19.56
C ILE A 239 31.03 13.10 -19.60
N MET A 240 30.60 11.94 -19.15
CA MET A 240 29.19 11.57 -19.04
C MET A 240 28.42 12.55 -18.14
N LEU A 241 28.92 12.83 -16.93
CA LEU A 241 28.29 13.75 -15.99
C LEU A 241 28.19 15.16 -16.58
N LYS A 242 29.27 15.68 -17.18
CA LYS A 242 29.25 17.00 -17.84
C LYS A 242 28.24 17.04 -18.99
N CYS A 243 28.12 15.96 -19.77
CA CYS A 243 27.12 15.86 -20.82
C CYS A 243 25.70 15.96 -20.24
N LEU A 244 25.39 15.16 -19.20
CA LEU A 244 24.09 15.19 -18.51
C LEU A 244 23.78 16.55 -17.87
N GLN A 245 24.78 17.20 -17.27
CA GLN A 245 24.66 18.54 -16.70
C GLN A 245 24.45 19.63 -17.76
N SER A 246 24.90 19.40 -19.00
CA SER A 246 24.70 20.32 -20.12
C SER A 246 23.30 20.26 -20.75
N LYS A 247 22.54 19.18 -20.51
CA LYS A 247 21.20 19.00 -21.08
C LYS A 247 20.19 20.00 -20.51
N SER A 248 19.25 20.42 -21.34
CA SER A 248 18.11 21.23 -20.91
C SER A 248 17.16 20.41 -20.03
N PHE A 249 16.38 21.11 -19.22
CA PHE A 249 15.33 20.52 -18.41
C PHE A 249 14.36 19.68 -19.26
N GLU A 250 13.97 20.20 -20.42
CA GLU A 250 13.03 19.57 -21.34
C GLU A 250 13.58 18.29 -21.94
N GLU A 251 14.87 18.25 -22.32
CA GLU A 251 15.51 17.03 -22.81
C GLU A 251 15.52 15.93 -21.75
N LEU A 252 15.87 16.27 -20.51
CA LEU A 252 15.89 15.33 -19.38
C LEU A 252 14.50 14.77 -19.11
N MET A 253 13.48 15.63 -19.05
CA MET A 253 12.11 15.20 -18.78
C MET A 253 11.52 14.38 -19.93
N LYS A 254 11.84 14.69 -21.20
CA LYS A 254 11.43 13.86 -22.35
C LYS A 254 12.08 12.49 -22.33
N ALA A 255 13.38 12.41 -22.01
CA ALA A 255 14.07 11.14 -21.87
C ALA A 255 13.47 10.28 -20.74
N TYR A 256 13.17 10.89 -19.60
CA TYR A 256 12.48 10.23 -18.49
C TYR A 256 11.09 9.72 -18.91
N GLU A 257 10.28 10.57 -19.54
CA GLU A 257 8.95 10.21 -20.06
C GLU A 257 9.04 9.00 -21.01
N SER A 258 10.03 8.98 -21.90
CA SER A 258 10.26 7.86 -22.83
C SER A 258 10.61 6.54 -22.14
N ILE A 259 11.24 6.58 -20.96
CA ILE A 259 11.55 5.36 -20.19
C ILE A 259 10.27 4.85 -19.54
N VAL A 260 9.53 5.74 -18.85
CA VAL A 260 8.34 5.36 -18.08
C VAL A 260 7.20 4.88 -18.98
N ARG A 261 6.99 5.51 -20.15
CA ARG A 261 5.90 5.14 -21.08
C ARG A 261 6.20 3.87 -21.89
N ASN A 262 7.42 3.35 -21.86
CA ASN A 262 7.77 2.21 -22.71
C ASN A 262 7.24 0.90 -22.10
N GLU A 263 6.17 0.36 -22.69
CA GLU A 263 5.50 -0.87 -22.25
C GLU A 263 6.44 -2.09 -22.17
N LYS A 264 7.45 -2.16 -23.06
CA LYS A 264 8.48 -3.22 -23.03
C LYS A 264 9.46 -3.08 -21.87
N ARG A 265 9.48 -1.92 -21.22
CA ARG A 265 10.38 -1.53 -20.11
C ARG A 265 9.61 -1.32 -18.79
N THR A 266 8.38 -1.81 -18.67
CA THR A 266 7.43 -1.67 -17.54
C THR A 266 7.92 -2.13 -16.16
N ASN A 267 9.10 -2.75 -16.08
CA ASN A 267 9.77 -3.09 -14.82
C ASN A 267 10.87 -2.09 -14.41
N ARG A 268 11.11 -1.02 -15.19
CA ARG A 268 12.15 -0.03 -14.90
C ARG A 268 11.60 1.09 -14.04
N PHE A 269 11.72 0.87 -12.74
CA PHE A 269 11.36 1.80 -11.70
C PHE A 269 12.59 2.51 -11.14
N PHE A 270 12.51 3.83 -10.95
CA PHE A 270 13.53 4.65 -10.31
C PHE A 270 13.24 4.77 -8.81
N GLY A 271 14.12 4.24 -7.96
CA GLY A 271 13.93 4.30 -6.51
C GLY A 271 15.23 4.09 -5.71
N PRO A 272 15.15 3.87 -4.39
CA PRO A 272 16.32 3.63 -3.56
C PRO A 272 17.13 2.37 -3.91
N LEU A 273 18.45 2.48 -3.93
CA LEU A 273 19.39 1.38 -4.16
C LEU A 273 20.15 0.99 -2.90
N VAL A 274 20.76 -0.18 -2.95
CA VAL A 274 21.77 -0.62 -1.97
C VAL A 274 23.09 0.03 -2.35
N ASP A 275 23.70 0.82 -1.46
CA ASP A 275 25.00 1.48 -1.68
C ASP A 275 26.19 0.50 -1.49
N ASP A 276 26.12 -0.70 -2.06
CA ASP A 276 27.13 -1.75 -1.83
C ASP A 276 28.47 -1.53 -2.54
N PHE A 277 28.49 -0.67 -3.57
CA PHE A 277 29.72 -0.21 -4.24
C PHE A 277 30.59 0.70 -3.34
N ILE A 278 30.03 1.32 -2.30
CA ILE A 278 30.81 2.13 -1.35
C ILE A 278 31.58 1.19 -0.43
N THR A 279 32.87 0.98 -0.67
CA THR A 279 33.68 -0.01 0.09
C THR A 279 33.90 0.36 1.56
N ASP A 280 33.79 1.66 1.89
CA ASP A 280 33.90 2.14 3.26
C ASP A 280 32.53 2.13 3.96
N ILE A 281 32.35 1.16 4.86
CA ILE A 281 31.09 0.94 5.56
C ILE A 281 30.73 2.09 6.52
N ASP A 282 31.70 2.81 7.06
CA ASP A 282 31.45 3.93 7.99
C ASP A 282 30.92 5.17 7.27
N ASN A 283 31.18 5.22 5.96
CA ASN A 283 30.68 6.24 5.04
C ASN A 283 29.37 5.84 4.34
N ARG A 284 28.89 4.60 4.51
CA ARG A 284 27.57 4.21 4.00
C ARG A 284 26.48 4.87 4.82
N VAL A 285 25.65 5.64 4.14
CA VAL A 285 24.43 6.22 4.73
C VAL A 285 23.33 5.17 4.78
N PHE A 286 23.19 4.36 3.73
CA PHE A 286 22.18 3.32 3.62
C PHE A 286 22.85 1.95 3.49
N LEU A 287 22.73 1.15 4.56
CA LEU A 287 23.51 -0.10 4.71
C LEU A 287 23.06 -1.21 3.78
N GLY A 288 21.80 -1.17 3.33
CA GLY A 288 21.25 -2.10 2.36
C GLY A 288 19.73 -2.09 2.37
N ASP A 289 19.15 -3.05 1.65
CA ASP A 289 17.71 -3.22 1.53
C ASP A 289 17.05 -3.40 2.93
N PRO A 290 16.05 -2.58 3.31
CA PRO A 290 15.41 -2.63 4.62
C PRO A 290 14.87 -4.02 4.99
N PHE A 291 14.34 -4.76 4.02
CA PHE A 291 13.83 -6.10 4.27
C PHE A 291 14.98 -7.05 4.65
N LYS A 292 16.07 -7.08 3.87
CA LYS A 292 17.26 -7.89 4.19
C LYS A 292 17.92 -7.48 5.51
N LEU A 293 18.00 -6.18 5.80
CA LEU A 293 18.55 -5.69 7.06
C LEU A 293 17.79 -6.25 8.26
N ILE A 294 16.46 -6.32 8.17
CA ILE A 294 15.60 -6.84 9.25
C ILE A 294 15.66 -8.37 9.32
N THR A 295 15.65 -9.08 8.19
CA THR A 295 15.54 -10.55 8.14
C THR A 295 16.86 -11.29 8.26
N GLU A 296 17.89 -10.84 7.56
CA GLU A 296 19.20 -11.52 7.46
C GLU A 296 20.21 -10.94 8.47
N PHE A 297 20.17 -9.62 8.71
CA PHE A 297 21.15 -8.91 9.53
C PHE A 297 20.63 -8.48 10.91
N ASN A 298 19.38 -8.84 11.27
CA ASN A 298 18.77 -8.57 12.57
C ASN A 298 18.74 -7.09 13.00
N TYR A 299 18.61 -6.16 12.06
CA TYR A 299 18.34 -4.76 12.40
C TYR A 299 16.92 -4.62 12.98
N THR A 300 16.77 -3.72 13.93
CA THR A 300 15.49 -3.45 14.62
C THR A 300 15.06 -2.00 14.44
N ILE A 301 13.75 -1.81 14.40
CA ILE A 301 13.11 -0.48 14.48
C ILE A 301 12.74 -0.26 15.94
N ASP A 302 13.59 0.49 16.65
CA ASP A 302 13.55 0.63 18.12
C ASP A 302 12.63 1.76 18.61
N VAL A 303 11.65 2.16 17.79
CA VAL A 303 10.69 3.23 18.08
C VAL A 303 9.25 2.72 17.95
N PRO A 304 8.26 3.34 18.64
CA PRO A 304 6.85 3.09 18.37
C PRO A 304 6.51 3.40 16.91
N VAL A 305 5.74 2.52 16.28
CA VAL A 305 5.32 2.64 14.89
C VAL A 305 3.80 2.63 14.81
N LEU A 306 3.23 3.60 14.09
CA LEU A 306 1.83 3.57 13.67
C LEU A 306 1.83 3.35 12.15
N ILE A 307 1.26 2.24 11.68
CA ILE A 307 1.22 1.87 10.26
C ILE A 307 -0.22 1.63 9.81
N GLY A 308 -0.56 1.98 8.57
CA GLY A 308 -1.87 1.64 8.03
C GLY A 308 -2.06 1.98 6.57
N ILE A 309 -3.25 1.63 6.08
CA ILE A 309 -3.67 1.80 4.68
C ILE A 309 -5.10 2.35 4.63
N THR A 310 -5.53 2.76 3.46
CA THR A 310 -6.94 3.01 3.15
C THR A 310 -7.62 1.71 2.70
N SER A 311 -8.95 1.61 2.81
CA SER A 311 -9.66 0.35 2.58
C SER A 311 -9.87 0.00 1.09
N ASN A 312 -9.54 0.91 0.17
CA ASN A 312 -9.72 0.78 -1.27
C ASN A 312 -8.59 1.47 -2.06
N GLU A 313 -7.34 1.24 -1.65
CA GLU A 313 -6.13 1.85 -2.21
C GLU A 313 -6.04 1.77 -3.74
N GLY A 314 -6.47 0.66 -4.33
CA GLY A 314 -6.42 0.40 -5.77
C GLY A 314 -7.28 1.34 -6.62
N ALA A 315 -8.15 2.13 -6.01
CA ALA A 315 -8.87 3.21 -6.68
C ALA A 315 -7.95 4.38 -7.10
N LEU A 316 -6.68 4.41 -6.67
CA LEU A 316 -5.68 5.40 -7.09
C LEU A 316 -5.56 5.57 -8.61
N VAL A 317 -5.72 4.48 -9.34
CA VAL A 317 -5.59 4.39 -10.81
C VAL A 317 -6.96 4.34 -11.52
N ASP A 318 -8.03 4.75 -10.84
CA ASP A 318 -9.38 4.78 -11.38
C ASP A 318 -9.49 5.57 -12.69
N GLU A 319 -8.85 6.72 -12.85
CA GLU A 319 -8.88 7.49 -14.10
C GLU A 319 -8.33 6.71 -15.30
N MET A 320 -7.23 5.96 -15.09
CA MET A 320 -6.69 5.07 -16.12
C MET A 320 -7.68 3.98 -16.46
N TRP A 321 -8.22 3.31 -15.43
CA TRP A 321 -9.14 2.21 -15.62
C TRP A 321 -10.50 2.65 -16.18
N LEU A 322 -10.96 3.84 -15.85
CA LEU A 322 -12.15 4.49 -16.39
C LEU A 322 -11.96 4.77 -17.88
N SER A 323 -10.78 5.26 -18.29
CA SER A 323 -10.45 5.45 -19.71
C SER A 323 -10.59 4.14 -20.50
N TYR A 324 -10.02 3.03 -19.99
CA TYR A 324 -10.18 1.72 -20.62
C TYR A 324 -11.61 1.17 -20.51
N GLY A 325 -12.31 1.48 -19.41
CA GLY A 325 -13.68 1.09 -19.17
C GLY A 325 -14.66 1.72 -20.16
N ARG A 326 -14.44 2.98 -20.56
CA ARG A 326 -15.23 3.69 -21.59
C ARG A 326 -15.20 3.00 -22.94
N GLU A 327 -14.16 2.23 -23.24
CA GLU A 327 -14.10 1.41 -24.47
C GLU A 327 -15.07 0.20 -24.45
N GLY A 328 -15.69 -0.07 -23.30
CA GLY A 328 -16.71 -1.11 -23.11
C GLY A 328 -16.16 -2.42 -22.56
N TYR A 329 -17.06 -3.20 -21.97
CA TYR A 329 -16.74 -4.42 -21.20
C TYR A 329 -15.80 -5.39 -21.92
N ARG A 330 -16.04 -5.69 -23.21
CA ARG A 330 -15.26 -6.72 -23.94
C ARG A 330 -13.80 -6.32 -24.13
N LYS A 331 -13.55 -5.09 -24.58
CA LYS A 331 -12.20 -4.58 -24.80
C LYS A 331 -11.45 -4.47 -23.48
N PHE A 332 -12.11 -3.90 -22.47
CA PHE A 332 -11.51 -3.77 -21.15
C PHE A 332 -11.19 -5.14 -20.54
N ARG A 333 -12.08 -6.13 -20.69
CA ARG A 333 -11.85 -7.50 -20.24
C ARG A 333 -10.65 -8.14 -20.94
N ASN A 334 -10.54 -7.99 -22.25
CA ASN A 334 -9.40 -8.50 -23.01
C ASN A 334 -8.08 -7.86 -22.54
N TYR A 335 -8.06 -6.55 -22.32
CA TYR A 335 -6.88 -5.86 -21.78
C TYR A 335 -6.48 -6.38 -20.39
N ILE A 336 -7.47 -6.63 -19.51
CA ILE A 336 -7.21 -7.23 -18.20
C ILE A 336 -6.56 -8.62 -18.35
N ASP A 337 -7.09 -9.45 -19.24
CA ASP A 337 -6.65 -10.81 -19.46
C ASP A 337 -5.27 -10.92 -20.13
N GLU A 338 -4.93 -9.99 -21.03
CA GLU A 338 -3.72 -10.03 -21.86
C GLU A 338 -2.56 -9.20 -21.30
N ALA A 339 -2.85 -8.08 -20.62
CA ALA A 339 -1.82 -7.19 -20.11
C ALA A 339 -1.80 -7.14 -18.57
N VAL A 340 -2.95 -6.87 -17.93
CA VAL A 340 -2.98 -6.56 -16.49
C VAL A 340 -2.64 -7.78 -15.64
N ILE A 341 -3.36 -8.89 -15.78
CA ILE A 341 -3.12 -10.12 -15.00
C ILE A 341 -1.70 -10.64 -15.22
N PRO A 342 -1.19 -10.78 -16.47
CA PRO A 342 0.18 -11.21 -16.69
C PRO A 342 1.23 -10.30 -16.03
N ASN A 343 1.08 -8.97 -16.11
CA ASN A 343 1.99 -8.03 -15.47
C ASN A 343 1.93 -8.10 -13.94
N MET A 344 0.74 -8.29 -13.35
CA MET A 344 0.59 -8.51 -11.91
C MET A 344 1.26 -9.80 -11.45
N LEU A 345 1.05 -10.90 -12.17
CA LEU A 345 1.70 -12.19 -11.89
C LEU A 345 3.21 -12.09 -12.00
N LYS A 346 3.71 -11.33 -12.98
CA LYS A 346 5.13 -11.03 -13.14
C LYS A 346 5.68 -10.33 -11.90
N LYS A 347 5.04 -9.24 -11.47
CA LYS A 347 5.44 -8.46 -10.28
C LYS A 347 5.37 -9.27 -8.99
N ALA A 348 4.41 -10.20 -8.88
CA ALA A 348 4.27 -11.08 -7.73
C ALA A 348 5.15 -12.36 -7.82
N HIS A 349 6.11 -12.42 -8.75
CA HIS A 349 7.04 -13.53 -8.96
C HIS A 349 6.38 -14.89 -9.28
N PHE A 350 5.18 -14.88 -9.88
CA PHE A 350 4.52 -16.09 -10.38
C PHE A 350 4.99 -16.52 -11.79
N GLU A 351 6.08 -15.93 -12.30
CA GLU A 351 6.58 -16.16 -13.67
C GLU A 351 6.88 -17.65 -13.97
N TYR A 352 7.32 -18.38 -12.94
CA TYR A 352 7.73 -19.80 -13.01
C TYR A 352 6.60 -20.80 -12.77
N TYR A 353 5.38 -20.31 -12.52
CA TYR A 353 4.23 -21.15 -12.21
C TYR A 353 3.35 -21.40 -13.45
N ASN A 354 2.47 -22.41 -13.39
CA ASN A 354 1.53 -22.70 -14.47
C ASN A 354 0.52 -21.55 -14.62
N LYS A 355 0.84 -20.63 -15.53
CA LYS A 355 0.10 -19.38 -15.75
C LYS A 355 -1.39 -19.60 -16.02
N ARG A 356 -1.76 -20.73 -16.63
CA ARG A 356 -3.16 -21.01 -16.98
C ARG A 356 -4.02 -21.27 -15.75
N GLN A 357 -3.62 -22.20 -14.88
CA GLN A 357 -4.42 -22.54 -13.69
C GLN A 357 -4.50 -21.38 -12.69
N ILE A 358 -3.41 -20.65 -12.52
CA ILE A 358 -3.39 -19.45 -11.67
C ILE A 358 -4.31 -18.36 -12.24
N LYS A 359 -4.27 -18.13 -13.56
CA LYS A 359 -5.18 -17.19 -14.22
C LYS A 359 -6.64 -17.59 -14.03
N GLU A 360 -6.99 -18.87 -14.16
CA GLU A 360 -8.35 -19.35 -13.90
C GLU A 360 -8.77 -19.16 -12.44
N ALA A 361 -7.88 -19.43 -11.48
CA ALA A 361 -8.15 -19.20 -10.06
C ALA A 361 -8.38 -17.72 -9.74
N ILE A 362 -7.59 -16.81 -10.32
CA ILE A 362 -7.79 -15.36 -10.19
C ILE A 362 -9.12 -14.95 -10.84
N ASN A 363 -9.43 -15.48 -12.01
CA ASN A 363 -10.70 -15.22 -12.69
C ASN A 363 -11.91 -15.67 -11.87
N TRP A 364 -11.84 -16.87 -11.32
CA TRP A 364 -12.85 -17.42 -10.42
C TRP A 364 -13.00 -16.59 -9.14
N HIS A 365 -11.91 -16.12 -8.55
CA HIS A 365 -11.94 -15.39 -7.29
C HIS A 365 -12.45 -13.95 -7.42
N TYR A 366 -11.97 -13.19 -8.42
CA TYR A 366 -12.21 -11.75 -8.51
C TYR A 366 -13.28 -11.34 -9.51
N PHE A 367 -13.55 -12.13 -10.56
CA PHE A 367 -14.34 -11.67 -11.71
C PHE A 367 -15.61 -12.49 -11.96
N GLN A 368 -15.59 -13.81 -11.76
CA GLN A 368 -16.76 -14.67 -11.98
C GLN A 368 -17.95 -14.44 -11.02
N PRO A 369 -17.76 -14.06 -9.75
CA PRO A 369 -18.89 -13.89 -8.83
C PRO A 369 -19.81 -12.71 -9.17
N TYR A 370 -19.40 -11.81 -10.06
CA TYR A 370 -20.04 -10.52 -10.29
C TYR A 370 -20.73 -10.41 -11.66
N PRO A 371 -21.76 -9.55 -11.80
CA PRO A 371 -22.38 -9.23 -13.08
C PRO A 371 -21.38 -8.81 -14.16
N LYS A 372 -21.62 -9.23 -15.40
CA LYS A 372 -20.79 -8.91 -16.57
C LYS A 372 -21.06 -7.49 -17.10
N THR A 373 -20.82 -6.49 -16.26
CA THR A 373 -20.92 -5.06 -16.60
C THR A 373 -19.55 -4.41 -16.45
N THR A 374 -19.31 -3.29 -17.14
CA THR A 374 -18.04 -2.54 -17.05
C THR A 374 -17.78 -2.06 -15.61
N SER A 375 -18.81 -1.56 -14.92
CA SER A 375 -18.72 -1.03 -13.55
C SER A 375 -18.31 -2.09 -12.53
N HIS A 376 -18.87 -3.30 -12.63
CA HIS A 376 -18.46 -4.43 -11.78
C HIS A 376 -17.05 -4.93 -12.13
N LEU A 377 -16.71 -4.99 -13.42
CA LEU A 377 -15.37 -5.37 -13.86
C LEU A 377 -14.30 -4.41 -13.31
N LEU A 378 -14.60 -3.11 -13.34
CA LEU A 378 -13.76 -2.06 -12.78
C LEU A 378 -13.61 -2.19 -11.26
N ASN A 379 -14.71 -2.39 -10.54
CA ASN A 379 -14.68 -2.61 -9.09
C ASN A 379 -13.85 -3.85 -8.70
N SER A 380 -14.02 -4.97 -9.43
CA SER A 380 -13.21 -6.18 -9.25
C SER A 380 -11.72 -5.93 -9.47
N LEU A 381 -11.37 -5.12 -10.47
CA LEU A 381 -9.98 -4.79 -10.76
C LEU A 381 -9.36 -3.87 -9.69
N ILE A 382 -10.12 -2.89 -9.21
CA ILE A 382 -9.74 -2.03 -8.08
C ILE A 382 -9.49 -2.88 -6.83
N LYS A 383 -10.36 -3.86 -6.57
CA LYS A 383 -10.22 -4.79 -5.45
C LYS A 383 -8.94 -5.62 -5.56
N LEU A 384 -8.72 -6.24 -6.72
CA LEU A 384 -7.51 -7.00 -7.02
C LEU A 384 -6.25 -6.15 -6.83
N SER A 385 -6.26 -4.91 -7.32
CA SER A 385 -5.13 -3.99 -7.21
C SER A 385 -4.85 -3.58 -5.76
N THR A 386 -5.90 -3.30 -4.98
CA THR A 386 -5.79 -3.00 -3.54
C THR A 386 -5.12 -4.15 -2.78
N GLU A 387 -5.54 -5.38 -3.07
CA GLU A 387 -5.02 -6.57 -2.38
C GLU A 387 -3.54 -6.80 -2.67
N ILE A 388 -3.16 -6.77 -3.94
CA ILE A 388 -1.78 -7.06 -4.37
C ILE A 388 -0.81 -5.96 -3.95
N ALA A 389 -1.19 -4.69 -4.13
CA ALA A 389 -0.26 -3.57 -3.97
C ALA A 389 -0.19 -3.03 -2.53
N PHE A 390 -1.20 -3.26 -1.69
CA PHE A 390 -1.27 -2.64 -0.36
C PHE A 390 -1.63 -3.60 0.77
N GLU A 391 -2.72 -4.37 0.67
CA GLU A 391 -3.16 -5.24 1.79
C GLU A 391 -2.17 -6.39 2.05
N LEU A 392 -1.68 -7.07 1.00
CA LEU A 392 -0.68 -8.13 1.14
C LEU A 392 0.67 -7.60 1.66
N PRO A 393 1.26 -6.52 1.09
CA PRO A 393 2.50 -5.96 1.62
C PRO A 393 2.37 -5.42 3.06
N LEU A 394 1.24 -4.82 3.42
CA LEU A 394 0.95 -4.42 4.80
C LEU A 394 0.98 -5.64 5.72
N PHE A 395 0.24 -6.69 5.37
CA PHE A 395 0.16 -7.90 6.18
C PHE A 395 1.54 -8.52 6.40
N LYS A 396 2.34 -8.65 5.34
CA LYS A 396 3.72 -9.13 5.46
C LYS A 396 4.59 -8.23 6.34
N THR A 397 4.41 -6.91 6.24
CA THR A 397 5.18 -5.92 7.02
C THR A 397 4.87 -6.04 8.51
N ILE A 398 3.58 -6.10 8.89
CA ILE A 398 3.20 -6.19 10.30
C ILE A 398 3.61 -7.53 10.93
N GLU A 399 3.54 -8.63 10.18
CA GLU A 399 4.02 -9.94 10.64
C GLU A 399 5.55 -9.92 10.83
N LEU A 400 6.29 -9.31 9.90
CA LEU A 400 7.76 -9.20 10.01
C LEU A 400 8.19 -8.35 11.20
N LEU A 401 7.51 -7.24 11.47
CA LEU A 401 7.82 -6.33 12.58
C LEU A 401 7.46 -6.89 13.96
N THR A 402 6.60 -7.91 14.02
CA THR A 402 6.13 -8.50 15.29
C THR A 402 6.63 -9.92 15.56
N THR A 403 7.08 -10.64 14.54
CA THR A 403 7.62 -11.99 14.72
C THR A 403 9.02 -11.89 15.34
N PRO A 404 9.26 -12.51 16.52
CA PRO A 404 10.62 -12.70 17.01
C PRO A 404 11.36 -13.54 15.97
N ILE A 405 12.48 -13.03 15.43
CA ILE A 405 13.40 -13.91 14.70
C ILE A 405 14.00 -14.81 15.78
N GLU A 406 13.45 -16.01 15.91
CA GLU A 406 14.22 -17.11 16.47
C GLU A 406 15.48 -17.20 15.62
N LEU A 407 16.64 -17.09 16.28
CA LEU A 407 17.91 -17.44 15.68
C LEU A 407 17.70 -18.78 14.99
N GLN A 408 17.68 -18.80 13.65
CA GLN A 408 17.91 -20.03 12.93
C GLN A 408 19.32 -20.44 13.32
N SER A 409 19.41 -21.26 14.38
CA SER A 409 20.56 -22.11 14.61
C SER A 409 20.83 -22.78 13.28
N THR A 410 22.03 -22.55 12.77
CA THR A 410 22.62 -23.29 11.67
C THR A 410 22.53 -24.79 11.97
N GLN A 411 21.41 -25.41 11.59
CA GLN A 411 21.23 -26.85 11.52
C GLN A 411 20.29 -27.12 10.34
N GLY A 412 20.90 -27.53 9.22
CA GLY A 412 20.22 -28.32 8.22
C GLY A 412 19.86 -27.66 6.89
N ILE A 413 20.67 -26.75 6.34
CA ILE A 413 20.81 -26.72 4.87
C ILE A 413 21.81 -27.83 4.54
N VAL A 414 21.29 -29.05 4.41
CA VAL A 414 22.02 -30.14 3.77
C VAL A 414 22.15 -29.75 2.31
N ASN A 415 23.40 -29.61 1.87
CA ASN A 415 23.82 -29.56 0.49
C ASN A 415 23.03 -30.56 -0.35
N ASN A 416 22.24 -30.06 -1.30
CA ASN A 416 21.98 -30.76 -2.55
C ASN A 416 22.50 -29.85 -3.66
N GLU A 417 23.82 -29.69 -3.68
CA GLU A 417 24.53 -29.51 -4.94
C GLU A 417 24.32 -30.79 -5.75
N ASN A 418 23.45 -30.74 -6.75
CA ASN A 418 23.47 -31.69 -7.86
C ASN A 418 23.51 -30.87 -9.15
N ASN A 419 24.75 -30.69 -9.63
CA ASN A 419 25.17 -30.56 -11.03
C ASN A 419 24.27 -29.79 -12.00
N PHE A 420 24.62 -28.53 -12.25
CA PHE A 420 24.56 -27.95 -13.59
C PHE A 420 25.88 -27.24 -13.88
N SER A 421 26.82 -27.98 -14.45
CA SER A 421 28.02 -27.43 -15.10
C SER A 421 27.62 -26.86 -16.46
N ILE A 422 27.75 -25.55 -16.64
CA ILE A 422 27.89 -24.93 -17.96
C ILE A 422 29.34 -24.43 -18.03
N ASN A 423 30.13 -25.06 -18.90
CA ASN A 423 31.47 -24.63 -19.26
C ASN A 423 31.36 -23.34 -20.09
N GLU A 424 31.85 -22.21 -19.57
CA GLU A 424 32.40 -21.16 -20.41
C GLU A 424 33.70 -20.64 -19.78
N HIS A 425 34.76 -20.73 -20.58
CA HIS A 425 36.12 -20.31 -20.26
C HIS A 425 36.26 -18.78 -20.25
N GLU A 426 36.98 -18.29 -19.23
CA GLU A 426 37.96 -17.18 -19.26
C GLU A 426 37.50 -15.76 -19.68
N ASN A 427 37.37 -14.87 -18.69
CA ASN A 427 38.40 -13.84 -18.47
C ASN A 427 38.35 -13.30 -17.03
N GLY A 428 39.51 -13.36 -16.37
CA GLY A 428 39.64 -13.34 -14.90
C GLY A 428 39.41 -11.98 -14.23
N ARG A 429 38.70 -12.04 -13.10
CA ARG A 429 38.95 -11.25 -11.88
C ARG A 429 38.45 -12.06 -10.69
N ALA A 430 39.37 -12.64 -9.93
CA ALA A 430 39.04 -13.28 -8.65
C ALA A 430 38.60 -12.20 -7.66
N VAL A 431 37.32 -12.16 -7.33
CA VAL A 431 36.80 -11.38 -6.20
C VAL A 431 36.82 -12.30 -4.99
N GLU A 432 37.75 -12.03 -4.08
CA GLU A 432 37.83 -12.67 -2.77
C GLU A 432 36.58 -12.26 -1.96
N ILE A 433 35.59 -13.15 -1.85
CA ILE A 433 34.45 -12.95 -0.95
C ILE A 433 34.97 -13.13 0.47
N LYS A 434 35.42 -12.04 1.10
CA LYS A 434 35.72 -12.03 2.53
C LYS A 434 34.43 -12.19 3.31
N THR A 435 34.27 -13.37 3.91
CA THR A 435 33.20 -13.73 4.81
C THR A 435 33.17 -12.78 6.02
N PHE A 436 31.99 -12.26 6.30
CA PHE A 436 31.68 -11.31 7.36
C PHE A 436 31.98 -11.91 8.75
N ARG A 437 33.10 -11.53 9.37
CA ARG A 437 33.34 -11.68 10.81
C ARG A 437 33.88 -10.38 11.38
N SER A 438 33.01 -9.38 11.49
CA SER A 438 33.22 -8.24 12.39
C SER A 438 31.87 -7.73 12.88
N GLY A 439 31.08 -8.62 13.48
CA GLY A 439 30.11 -8.20 14.48
C GLY A 439 30.88 -7.96 15.78
N LYS A 440 31.08 -6.69 16.16
CA LYS A 440 31.26 -6.39 17.59
C LYS A 440 30.10 -7.06 18.30
N GLN A 441 30.41 -7.90 19.27
CA GLN A 441 29.48 -8.59 20.14
C GLN A 441 28.62 -7.52 20.85
N ILE A 442 27.48 -7.18 20.26
CA ILE A 442 26.46 -6.39 20.91
C ILE A 442 25.75 -7.36 21.84
N ASP A 443 25.80 -7.00 23.12
CA ASP A 443 25.25 -7.69 24.28
C ASP A 443 23.96 -8.47 23.98
N GLY A 444 23.82 -9.65 24.60
CA GLY A 444 22.78 -10.66 24.35
C GLY A 444 21.35 -10.23 24.69
N ARG A 445 20.84 -9.18 24.04
CA ARG A 445 19.41 -8.84 24.05
C ARG A 445 18.67 -9.75 23.09
N GLN A 446 17.87 -10.66 23.66
CA GLN A 446 16.74 -11.25 22.96
C GLN A 446 15.94 -10.16 22.25
N LYS A 447 15.54 -10.44 21.01
CA LYS A 447 14.80 -9.54 20.13
C LYS A 447 13.54 -9.02 20.83
N THR A 448 13.52 -7.75 21.22
CA THR A 448 12.26 -7.07 21.51
C THR A 448 11.72 -6.57 20.17
N ALA A 449 10.55 -7.04 19.74
CA ALA A 449 9.79 -6.43 18.65
C ALA A 449 9.68 -4.90 18.88
N SER A 450 9.30 -4.11 17.87
CA SER A 450 8.87 -2.72 18.16
C SER A 450 7.83 -2.82 19.28
N ASN A 451 8.17 -2.35 20.48
CA ASN A 451 7.39 -2.68 21.68
C ASN A 451 5.94 -2.17 21.56
N ASN A 452 5.71 -1.20 20.66
CA ASN A 452 4.41 -0.62 20.37
C ASN A 452 4.21 -0.41 18.85
N LEU A 453 3.69 -1.44 18.17
CA LEU A 453 3.18 -1.32 16.81
C LEU A 453 1.66 -1.07 16.85
N TYR A 454 1.17 -0.03 16.19
CA TYR A 454 -0.26 0.25 16.05
C TYR A 454 -0.66 0.15 14.58
N VAL A 455 -1.70 -0.62 14.28
CA VAL A 455 -2.14 -0.84 12.90
C VAL A 455 -3.53 -0.25 12.68
N TYR A 456 -3.75 0.46 11.58
CA TYR A 456 -5.07 0.97 11.19
C TYR A 456 -5.45 0.68 9.74
N VAL A 457 -6.76 0.75 9.50
CA VAL A 457 -7.37 0.84 8.17
C VAL A 457 -8.31 2.02 8.16
N PHE A 458 -8.08 2.98 7.27
CA PHE A 458 -8.99 4.10 7.07
C PHE A 458 -10.08 3.72 6.08
N HIS A 459 -11.34 3.93 6.47
CA HIS A 459 -12.51 3.57 5.69
C HIS A 459 -13.55 4.68 5.73
N HIS A 460 -13.79 5.30 4.58
CA HIS A 460 -14.78 6.35 4.42
C HIS A 460 -15.29 6.35 2.99
N SER A 461 -16.52 5.88 2.79
CA SER A 461 -17.15 5.87 1.46
C SER A 461 -17.27 7.30 0.89
N ASN A 462 -17.17 7.43 -0.44
CA ASN A 462 -17.15 8.72 -1.13
C ASN A 462 -16.01 9.64 -0.66
N SER A 463 -14.92 9.05 -0.15
CA SER A 463 -13.72 9.81 0.22
C SER A 463 -13.04 10.41 -0.99
N MET A 464 -12.30 11.48 -0.74
CA MET A 464 -11.56 12.23 -1.73
C MET A 464 -10.06 12.08 -1.46
N ASP A 465 -9.29 11.82 -2.52
CA ASP A 465 -7.84 11.73 -2.45
C ASP A 465 -7.17 13.12 -2.43
N MET A 466 -5.84 13.13 -2.46
CA MET A 466 -5.04 14.36 -2.51
C MET A 466 -5.11 15.12 -3.84
N ARG A 467 -5.65 14.52 -4.92
CA ARG A 467 -5.92 15.19 -6.20
C ARG A 467 -7.27 15.91 -6.21
N GLY A 468 -8.16 15.54 -5.30
CA GLY A 468 -9.53 16.03 -5.27
C GLY A 468 -10.52 15.14 -6.00
N THR A 469 -10.08 13.96 -6.46
CA THR A 469 -10.93 12.96 -7.12
C THR A 469 -11.76 12.25 -6.05
N ILE A 470 -13.03 12.00 -6.31
CA ILE A 470 -13.94 11.31 -5.37
C ILE A 470 -14.04 9.84 -5.76
N ASN A 471 -13.84 8.95 -4.79
CA ASN A 471 -14.00 7.51 -5.00
C ASN A 471 -15.46 7.07 -4.86
N TYR A 472 -16.06 6.69 -5.98
CA TYR A 472 -17.42 6.15 -6.03
C TYR A 472 -17.50 4.62 -5.87
N PHE A 473 -16.36 3.92 -5.91
CA PHE A 473 -16.28 2.45 -5.81
C PHE A 473 -16.36 1.92 -4.37
N GLY A 474 -16.70 2.79 -3.43
CA GLY A 474 -16.79 2.47 -2.01
C GLY A 474 -15.46 2.38 -1.30
N GLY A 475 -15.51 2.33 0.03
CA GLY A 475 -14.34 2.46 0.89
C GLY A 475 -13.59 3.78 0.73
N ALA A 476 -12.39 3.84 1.32
CA ALA A 476 -11.49 4.95 1.15
C ALA A 476 -10.40 4.66 0.11
N GLN A 477 -10.22 5.54 -0.87
CA GLN A 477 -9.13 5.44 -1.84
C GLN A 477 -7.80 5.91 -1.26
N HIS A 478 -6.72 5.67 -2.00
CA HIS A 478 -5.38 6.08 -1.63
C HIS A 478 -5.28 7.56 -1.28
N SER A 479 -4.51 7.88 -0.23
CA SER A 479 -4.32 9.22 0.35
C SER A 479 -5.55 9.90 0.95
N SER A 480 -6.72 9.25 0.96
CA SER A 480 -7.96 9.83 1.51
C SER A 480 -7.93 10.13 3.00
N ASP A 481 -6.97 9.59 3.74
CA ASP A 481 -6.77 9.84 5.17
C ASP A 481 -5.94 11.12 5.44
N ILE A 482 -5.08 11.56 4.50
CA ILE A 482 -4.28 12.79 4.64
C ILE A 482 -5.16 14.03 4.88
N PRO A 483 -6.23 14.32 4.10
CA PRO A 483 -7.07 15.49 4.35
C PRO A 483 -7.72 15.50 5.74
N PHE A 484 -7.96 14.33 6.33
CA PHE A 484 -8.52 14.22 7.69
C PHE A 484 -7.44 14.42 8.76
N LEU A 485 -6.19 14.02 8.50
CA LEU A 485 -5.06 14.26 9.41
C LEU A 485 -4.60 15.73 9.43
N PHE A 486 -4.45 16.33 8.26
CA PHE A 486 -3.99 17.71 8.12
C PHE A 486 -5.12 18.73 8.20
N GLY A 487 -6.36 18.25 8.31
CA GLY A 487 -7.50 19.01 8.82
C GLY A 487 -8.24 19.87 7.80
N PRO A 488 -9.19 20.68 8.28
CA PRO A 488 -10.14 21.40 7.46
C PRO A 488 -9.51 22.34 6.41
N SER A 489 -8.35 22.95 6.72
CA SER A 489 -7.67 23.86 5.79
C SER A 489 -7.19 23.12 4.55
N LEU A 490 -6.54 21.97 4.72
CA LEU A 490 -6.12 21.14 3.59
C LEU A 490 -7.33 20.56 2.86
N PHE A 491 -8.31 20.05 3.60
CA PHE A 491 -9.53 19.51 3.00
C PHE A 491 -10.23 20.52 2.10
N LYS A 492 -10.36 21.77 2.55
CA LYS A 492 -10.97 22.87 1.80
C LYS A 492 -10.14 23.30 0.60
N GLN A 493 -8.81 23.28 0.73
CA GLN A 493 -7.89 23.58 -0.37
C GLN A 493 -8.08 22.61 -1.54
N ILE A 494 -8.29 21.32 -1.25
CA ILE A 494 -8.42 20.28 -2.27
C ILE A 494 -9.87 20.19 -2.77
N SER A 495 -10.83 20.01 -1.86
CA SER A 495 -12.24 19.76 -2.19
C SER A 495 -13.00 21.00 -2.67
N ARG A 496 -12.47 22.20 -2.40
CA ARG A 496 -13.16 23.49 -2.57
C ARG A 496 -14.49 23.59 -1.80
N ARG A 497 -14.71 22.71 -0.81
CA ARG A 497 -15.86 22.73 0.10
C ARG A 497 -15.43 22.56 1.56
N ARG A 498 -16.35 22.79 2.48
CA ARG A 498 -16.16 22.46 3.90
C ARG A 498 -16.45 20.98 4.15
N LEU A 499 -15.91 20.47 5.25
CA LEU A 499 -16.28 19.18 5.81
C LEU A 499 -17.77 19.19 6.18
N SER A 500 -18.46 18.09 5.92
CA SER A 500 -19.77 17.80 6.50
C SER A 500 -19.64 17.50 7.99
N GLN A 501 -20.75 17.50 8.72
CA GLN A 501 -20.74 17.25 10.17
C GLN A 501 -20.18 15.87 10.55
N THR A 502 -20.39 14.85 9.71
CA THR A 502 -19.86 13.49 9.92
C THR A 502 -18.35 13.45 9.64
N GLU A 503 -17.90 14.10 8.57
CA GLU A 503 -16.48 14.24 8.23
C GLU A 503 -15.72 15.05 9.28
N GLU A 504 -16.33 16.10 9.84
CA GLU A 504 -15.73 16.93 10.90
C GLU A 504 -15.49 16.11 12.18
N LYS A 505 -16.44 15.27 12.57
CA LYS A 505 -16.29 14.33 13.70
C LYS A 505 -15.16 13.33 13.44
N LEU A 506 -15.10 12.76 12.22
CA LEU A 506 -14.03 11.83 11.84
C LEU A 506 -12.67 12.52 11.84
N CYS A 507 -12.56 13.71 11.23
CA CYS A 507 -11.36 14.52 11.20
C CYS A 507 -10.85 14.83 12.62
N LYS A 508 -11.73 15.32 13.51
CA LYS A 508 -11.36 15.59 14.90
C LYS A 508 -10.82 14.34 15.61
N LYS A 509 -11.49 13.20 15.45
CA LYS A 509 -11.06 11.92 16.04
C LYS A 509 -9.70 11.48 15.48
N PHE A 510 -9.52 11.56 14.16
CA PHE A 510 -8.30 11.14 13.47
C PHE A 510 -7.10 12.00 13.91
N LYS A 511 -7.25 13.33 13.88
CA LYS A 511 -6.23 14.28 14.36
C LYS A 511 -5.86 14.07 15.82
N GLN A 512 -6.85 13.79 16.69
CA GLN A 512 -6.57 13.54 18.10
C GLN A 512 -5.71 12.29 18.28
N LEU A 513 -6.11 11.16 17.68
CA LEU A 513 -5.37 9.89 17.81
C LEU A 513 -3.93 10.01 17.29
N PHE A 514 -3.74 10.64 16.13
CA PHE A 514 -2.41 10.83 15.56
C PHE A 514 -1.61 11.88 16.34
N GLY A 515 -2.25 12.96 16.80
CA GLY A 515 -1.61 13.98 17.62
C GLY A 515 -1.13 13.45 18.96
N ASP A 516 -1.92 12.59 19.61
CA ASP A 516 -1.55 11.93 20.87
C ASP A 516 -0.41 10.93 20.64
N PHE A 517 -0.41 10.20 19.51
CA PHE A 517 0.72 9.36 19.11
C PHE A 517 1.98 10.18 18.87
N ILE A 518 1.91 11.32 18.15
CA ILE A 518 3.06 12.21 17.92
C ILE A 518 3.63 12.75 19.24
N LYS A 519 2.77 13.02 20.23
CA LYS A 519 3.19 13.52 21.54
C LYS A 519 3.80 12.44 22.42
N THR A 520 3.24 11.23 22.42
CA THR A 520 3.48 10.23 23.48
C THR A 520 3.96 8.86 23.00
N GLY A 521 3.79 8.54 21.72
CA GLY A 521 4.04 7.21 21.15
C GLY A 521 2.89 6.23 21.36
N ASN A 522 1.76 6.67 21.92
CA ASN A 522 0.54 5.91 22.10
C ASN A 522 -0.65 6.73 21.53
N PRO A 523 -1.51 6.18 20.65
CA PRO A 523 -2.67 6.92 20.11
C PRO A 523 -3.76 7.22 21.15
N THR A 524 -3.72 6.55 22.31
CA THR A 524 -4.70 6.71 23.41
C THR A 524 -4.01 6.58 24.77
N PRO A 525 -3.13 7.52 25.16
CA PRO A 525 -2.28 7.39 26.35
C PRO A 525 -3.07 7.34 27.68
N ASP A 526 -4.22 8.03 27.75
CA ASP A 526 -5.01 8.18 28.98
C ASP A 526 -6.36 7.43 28.94
N ARG A 527 -6.57 6.55 27.96
CA ARG A 527 -7.86 5.84 27.80
C ARG A 527 -7.74 4.38 28.21
N LEU A 528 -8.54 3.97 29.19
CA LEU A 528 -8.59 2.59 29.67
C LEU A 528 -9.66 1.74 28.97
N PHE A 529 -10.81 2.32 28.62
CA PHE A 529 -11.99 1.58 28.15
C PHE A 529 -12.09 1.45 26.62
N ASP A 530 -11.61 2.44 25.87
CA ASP A 530 -11.60 2.48 24.40
C ASP A 530 -10.16 2.58 23.84
N ALA A 531 -9.20 2.05 24.60
CA ALA A 531 -7.79 2.03 24.25
C ALA A 531 -7.55 1.45 22.85
N TRP A 532 -6.68 2.11 22.10
CA TRP A 532 -6.09 1.51 20.91
C TRP A 532 -4.96 0.58 21.36
N HIS A 533 -5.20 -0.74 21.31
CA HIS A 533 -4.19 -1.72 21.70
C HIS A 533 -3.12 -1.91 20.61
N PRO A 534 -1.85 -2.11 21.00
CA PRO A 534 -0.81 -2.44 20.03
C PRO A 534 -1.09 -3.80 19.38
N TYR A 535 -0.71 -3.92 18.12
CA TYR A 535 -0.69 -5.15 17.35
C TYR A 535 0.46 -6.03 17.83
N ASN A 536 0.15 -7.29 18.12
CA ASN A 536 1.10 -8.36 18.40
C ASN A 536 0.48 -9.71 18.06
N SER A 537 1.27 -10.79 18.18
CA SER A 537 0.83 -12.16 17.89
C SER A 537 -0.39 -12.63 18.68
N ASN A 538 -0.65 -12.04 19.86
CA ASN A 538 -1.80 -12.37 20.70
C ASN A 538 -3.03 -11.52 20.38
N THR A 539 -2.87 -10.19 20.30
CA THR A 539 -3.98 -9.25 20.14
C THR A 539 -4.46 -9.16 18.70
N LYS A 540 -3.54 -9.22 17.72
CA LYS A 540 -3.81 -9.04 16.28
C LYS A 540 -4.71 -7.85 15.98
N TYR A 541 -4.58 -6.79 16.79
CA TYR A 541 -5.52 -5.67 16.83
C TYR A 541 -5.25 -4.69 15.69
N ILE A 542 -6.22 -4.54 14.78
CA ILE A 542 -6.21 -3.59 13.66
C ILE A 542 -7.39 -2.63 13.81
N LYS A 543 -7.10 -1.34 13.97
CA LYS A 543 -8.13 -0.32 14.18
C LYS A 543 -8.76 0.11 12.87
N ILE A 544 -10.07 -0.05 12.73
CA ILE A 544 -10.81 0.54 11.60
C ILE A 544 -11.24 1.96 11.98
N LEU A 545 -10.91 2.95 11.15
CA LEU A 545 -11.21 4.36 11.36
C LEU A 545 -12.13 4.86 10.24
N GLY A 546 -13.33 5.35 10.60
CA GLY A 546 -14.37 5.70 9.63
C GLY A 546 -15.66 6.26 10.25
N THR A 547 -16.60 6.71 9.40
CA THR A 547 -17.87 7.33 9.82
C THR A 547 -19.01 6.34 10.11
N LYS A 548 -19.02 5.14 9.51
CA LYS A 548 -20.11 4.15 9.61
C LYS A 548 -19.64 2.77 10.12
N ILE A 549 -18.89 2.76 11.22
CA ILE A 549 -18.26 1.52 11.72
C ILE A 549 -19.32 0.53 12.26
N ASP A 550 -20.43 1.00 12.84
CA ASP A 550 -21.40 0.14 13.53
C ASP A 550 -22.23 -0.77 12.61
N SER A 551 -22.46 -0.38 11.35
CA SER A 551 -23.21 -1.18 10.37
C SER A 551 -22.34 -2.17 9.58
N LEU A 552 -21.03 -1.91 9.48
CA LEU A 552 -20.08 -2.73 8.71
C LEU A 552 -19.70 -4.05 9.42
N LEU A 553 -19.84 -4.10 10.74
CA LEU A 553 -19.35 -5.20 11.58
C LEU A 553 -20.41 -6.19 12.04
N HIS A 554 -21.70 -5.95 11.77
CA HIS A 554 -22.77 -6.91 12.13
C HIS A 554 -22.72 -8.21 11.30
N ASN A 555 -21.97 -8.25 10.20
CA ASN A 555 -21.96 -9.36 9.24
C ASN A 555 -20.59 -10.02 8.98
N ARG A 556 -19.58 -9.81 9.85
CA ARG A 556 -18.19 -10.37 9.75
C ARG A 556 -17.47 -10.14 8.41
N ILE A 557 -17.98 -9.22 7.58
CA ILE A 557 -17.41 -8.75 6.32
C ILE A 557 -17.82 -7.28 6.27
N LEU A 558 -16.88 -6.38 5.96
CA LEU A 558 -17.16 -4.98 5.62
C LEU A 558 -18.21 -4.95 4.49
N LYS A 559 -19.50 -4.93 4.82
CA LYS A 559 -20.58 -4.78 3.84
C LYS A 559 -20.73 -3.32 3.51
N ASP A 560 -19.85 -2.82 2.66
CA ASP A 560 -19.99 -1.49 2.08
C ASP A 560 -20.91 -1.59 0.85
N SER A 561 -22.14 -1.09 0.99
CA SER A 561 -23.11 -1.00 -0.13
C SER A 561 -22.96 0.29 -0.95
N SER A 562 -21.94 1.12 -0.68
CA SER A 562 -21.76 2.38 -1.40
C SER A 562 -21.45 2.20 -2.88
N PHE A 563 -20.77 1.13 -3.28
CA PHE A 563 -20.61 0.79 -4.70
C PHE A 563 -21.97 0.65 -5.39
N GLU A 564 -22.87 -0.16 -4.83
CA GLU A 564 -24.22 -0.36 -5.37
C GLU A 564 -25.05 0.93 -5.32
N GLN A 565 -24.92 1.74 -4.26
CA GLN A 565 -25.59 3.04 -4.15
C GLN A 565 -25.09 4.07 -5.16
N ASN A 566 -23.85 3.94 -5.63
CA ASN A 566 -23.22 4.83 -6.59
C ASN A 566 -23.27 4.26 -8.02
N HIS A 567 -23.91 3.12 -8.26
CA HIS A 567 -23.85 2.41 -9.54
C HIS A 567 -24.21 3.31 -10.73
N GLU A 568 -25.31 4.06 -10.63
CA GLU A 568 -25.73 5.02 -11.66
C GLU A 568 -24.66 6.07 -11.96
N LYS A 569 -24.01 6.63 -10.94
CA LYS A 569 -22.93 7.62 -11.12
C LYS A 569 -21.70 7.00 -11.78
N ILE A 570 -21.39 5.75 -11.48
CA ILE A 570 -20.27 5.03 -12.10
C ILE A 570 -20.57 4.81 -13.58
N ASP A 571 -21.80 4.42 -13.91
CA ASP A 571 -22.26 4.26 -15.30
C ASP A 571 -22.24 5.60 -16.06
N ASP A 572 -22.60 6.71 -15.40
CA ASP A 572 -22.47 8.07 -15.98
C ASP A 572 -21.00 8.41 -16.30
N LEU A 573 -20.07 8.08 -15.41
CA LEU A 573 -18.63 8.30 -15.63
C LEU A 573 -18.07 7.45 -16.79
N LEU A 574 -18.68 6.29 -17.05
CA LEU A 574 -18.31 5.37 -18.12
C LEU A 574 -19.01 5.66 -19.46
N SER A 575 -20.14 6.36 -19.45
CA SER A 575 -20.89 6.73 -20.65
C SER A 575 -20.51 8.08 -21.23
N SER A 576 -19.81 8.92 -20.47
CA SER A 576 -19.36 10.24 -20.93
C SER A 576 -18.24 10.16 -21.97
N ASP A 577 -18.66 10.21 -23.23
CA ASP A 577 -17.89 10.77 -24.34
C ASP A 577 -18.71 11.93 -24.91
N THR A 578 -18.32 13.18 -24.65
CA THR A 578 -18.46 14.33 -25.57
C THR A 578 -18.09 15.66 -24.90
N GLN A 579 -17.41 16.51 -25.68
CA GLN A 579 -17.49 17.96 -25.61
C GLN A 579 -18.91 18.46 -25.24
N GLU A 580 -18.96 19.55 -24.47
CA GLU A 580 -20.12 20.46 -24.33
C GLU A 580 -21.43 19.96 -23.67
N LYS A 581 -21.56 20.31 -22.38
CA LYS A 581 -22.68 21.03 -21.73
C LYS A 581 -24.14 20.89 -22.25
N LEU A 582 -25.02 20.66 -21.24
CA LEU A 582 -26.27 21.38 -20.87
C LEU A 582 -27.66 20.71 -21.12
N GLN A 583 -28.43 20.68 -20.00
CA GLN A 583 -29.90 20.77 -19.85
C GLN A 583 -30.76 19.54 -20.24
N VAL A 584 -31.88 19.12 -19.63
CA VAL A 584 -32.73 19.50 -18.48
C VAL A 584 -33.86 18.43 -18.41
N VAL A 585 -34.34 18.06 -17.21
CA VAL A 585 -35.71 17.60 -16.84
C VAL A 585 -36.19 16.13 -17.09
N SER A 586 -36.27 15.40 -15.96
CA SER A 586 -37.38 14.65 -15.31
C SER A 586 -38.26 13.56 -16.00
N ASN A 587 -38.56 12.56 -15.15
CA ASN A 587 -39.67 11.56 -15.12
C ASN A 587 -39.48 10.38 -16.10
N ASP A 588 -39.66 9.11 -15.72
CA ASP A 588 -40.75 8.55 -14.91
C ASP A 588 -40.40 7.18 -14.29
N ALA A 589 -41.26 6.74 -13.38
CA ALA A 589 -41.12 5.58 -12.52
C ALA A 589 -41.39 4.21 -13.20
N SER A 590 -40.92 3.17 -12.50
CA SER A 590 -41.45 1.80 -12.39
C SER A 590 -41.05 0.74 -13.44
N SER A 591 -40.27 -0.24 -12.98
CA SER A 591 -40.69 -1.65 -12.99
C SER A 591 -39.78 -2.47 -12.06
N HIS A 592 -40.32 -2.89 -10.91
CA HIS A 592 -39.75 -3.93 -10.09
C HIS A 592 -39.80 -5.27 -10.85
N GLN A 593 -38.65 -5.87 -11.12
CA GLN A 593 -38.55 -7.28 -11.44
C GLN A 593 -37.72 -7.99 -10.37
N TYR A 594 -38.43 -8.63 -9.46
CA TYR A 594 -37.91 -9.56 -8.45
C TYR A 594 -37.23 -10.73 -9.19
N ASN A 595 -35.92 -10.90 -9.03
CA ASN A 595 -35.19 -12.05 -9.55
C ASN A 595 -35.18 -13.17 -8.46
N PRO A 596 -35.81 -14.33 -8.69
CA PRO A 596 -35.98 -15.38 -7.68
C PRO A 596 -34.73 -16.24 -7.42
N TYR A 597 -33.54 -15.84 -7.91
CA TYR A 597 -32.28 -16.58 -7.70
C TYR A 597 -31.23 -15.78 -6.91
N HIS A 598 -31.69 -15.14 -5.82
CA HIS A 598 -30.85 -14.50 -4.83
C HIS A 598 -30.20 -15.57 -3.91
N LEU A 599 -29.02 -16.07 -4.26
CA LEU A 599 -28.20 -16.90 -3.37
C LEU A 599 -27.33 -16.04 -2.45
N SER A 600 -28.00 -15.30 -1.57
CA SER A 600 -27.43 -14.96 -0.27
C SER A 600 -28.06 -15.90 0.76
N SER A 601 -27.22 -16.57 1.55
CA SER A 601 -27.55 -17.61 2.54
C SER A 601 -27.72 -19.01 1.96
N VAL A 602 -26.72 -19.87 2.22
CA VAL A 602 -26.94 -21.26 2.61
C VAL A 602 -25.85 -21.64 3.60
N ASN A 603 -26.29 -21.96 4.82
CA ASN A 603 -25.57 -22.81 5.77
C ASN A 603 -25.10 -24.08 5.06
N HIS A 604 -23.80 -24.31 4.97
CA HIS A 604 -23.29 -25.67 4.92
C HIS A 604 -22.58 -25.97 6.24
N GLY A 605 -23.21 -26.85 7.00
CA GLY A 605 -22.64 -27.46 8.18
C GLY A 605 -21.32 -28.13 7.82
N TYR A 606 -20.27 -27.67 8.48
CA TYR A 606 -19.13 -28.50 8.78
C TYR A 606 -19.44 -29.29 10.05
N ASP A 607 -19.24 -30.60 9.97
CA ASP A 607 -19.47 -31.60 10.99
C ASP A 607 -19.12 -31.16 12.43
N GLU A 608 -20.14 -31.23 13.29
CA GLU A 608 -20.07 -31.14 14.75
C GLU A 608 -19.50 -32.42 15.39
N ASN A 609 -18.44 -33.03 14.86
CA ASN A 609 -17.82 -34.22 15.46
C ASN A 609 -16.32 -34.07 15.77
N ASN A 610 -15.92 -32.88 16.23
CA ASN A 610 -14.71 -32.73 17.04
C ASN A 610 -14.89 -31.64 18.13
N ARG A 611 -15.92 -31.82 18.97
CA ARG A 611 -15.97 -31.17 20.28
C ARG A 611 -15.15 -31.99 21.27
N GLY A 612 -13.87 -31.63 21.40
CA GLY A 612 -12.99 -32.12 22.43
C GLY A 612 -11.95 -31.05 22.78
N ALA A 613 -12.22 -30.31 23.86
CA ALA A 613 -11.35 -29.32 24.50
C ALA A 613 -11.11 -27.98 23.78
N ILE A 614 -11.92 -26.97 24.13
CA ILE A 614 -11.44 -25.69 24.68
C ILE A 614 -12.54 -25.20 25.62
N ARG A 615 -12.19 -25.02 26.89
CA ARG A 615 -13.09 -24.66 27.99
C ARG A 615 -13.61 -23.23 27.81
N THR A 616 -14.88 -23.08 28.18
CA THR A 616 -15.59 -21.85 28.53
C THR A 616 -14.71 -20.86 29.30
N PHE A 617 -14.57 -19.64 28.77
CA PHE A 617 -14.23 -18.46 29.56
C PHE A 617 -15.47 -17.58 29.63
N ASP A 618 -15.94 -17.37 30.86
CA ASP A 618 -17.09 -16.54 31.19
C ASP A 618 -16.92 -15.11 30.65
N ALA A 619 -17.97 -14.64 29.99
CA ALA A 619 -18.06 -13.29 29.44
C ALA A 619 -18.24 -12.28 30.57
N THR A 620 -17.25 -11.40 30.74
CA THR A 620 -17.43 -10.08 31.36
C THR A 620 -17.88 -9.06 30.29
N PRO A 621 -18.65 -8.00 30.64
CA PRO A 621 -19.31 -7.14 29.66
C PRO A 621 -18.37 -6.23 28.83
N SER A 622 -17.05 -6.32 28.97
CA SER A 622 -16.07 -5.46 28.27
C SER A 622 -15.58 -6.00 26.92
N ALA A 623 -15.92 -7.24 26.56
CA ALA A 623 -15.30 -7.94 25.42
C ALA A 623 -15.86 -7.61 24.02
N SER A 624 -16.93 -6.81 23.90
CA SER A 624 -17.65 -6.65 22.62
C SER A 624 -16.99 -5.67 21.62
N ASN A 625 -16.11 -4.77 22.09
CA ASN A 625 -15.39 -3.83 21.22
C ASN A 625 -13.99 -4.32 20.81
N THR A 626 -13.37 -5.18 21.63
CA THR A 626 -12.04 -5.75 21.36
C THR A 626 -12.10 -6.84 20.28
N ALA A 627 -13.17 -7.65 20.26
CA ALA A 627 -13.37 -8.70 19.26
C ALA A 627 -13.57 -8.18 17.82
N LYS A 628 -14.12 -6.97 17.66
CA LYS A 628 -14.46 -6.40 16.33
C LYS A 628 -13.27 -5.86 15.54
N ASN A 629 -12.16 -5.56 16.21
CA ASN A 629 -10.96 -4.96 15.60
C ASN A 629 -9.90 -6.02 15.23
N THR A 630 -10.19 -7.31 15.39
CA THR A 630 -9.34 -8.41 14.90
C THR A 630 -9.90 -9.06 13.63
N ASP A 631 -11.15 -8.77 13.25
CA ASP A 631 -11.78 -9.32 12.04
C ASP A 631 -11.01 -8.97 10.77
N TYR A 632 -10.45 -7.75 10.69
CA TYR A 632 -9.65 -7.34 9.54
C TYR A 632 -8.34 -8.13 9.43
N TYR A 633 -7.75 -8.56 10.55
CA TYR A 633 -6.59 -9.47 10.51
C TYR A 633 -6.96 -10.79 9.83
N PHE A 634 -8.10 -11.39 10.17
CA PHE A 634 -8.52 -12.65 9.57
C PHE A 634 -8.84 -12.49 8.08
N TYR A 635 -9.37 -11.33 7.69
CA TYR A 635 -9.53 -10.94 6.30
C TYR A 635 -8.17 -10.90 5.57
N LEU A 636 -7.16 -10.18 6.10
CA LEU A 636 -5.81 -10.14 5.53
C LEU A 636 -5.16 -11.54 5.46
N ARG A 637 -5.32 -12.35 6.51
CA ARG A 637 -4.81 -13.72 6.55
C ARG A 637 -5.42 -14.58 5.45
N ARG A 638 -6.72 -14.42 5.16
CA ARG A 638 -7.39 -15.16 4.07
C ARG A 638 -6.83 -14.77 2.70
N ILE A 639 -6.63 -13.47 2.46
CA ILE A 639 -6.01 -12.99 1.21
C ILE A 639 -4.60 -13.55 1.08
N TYR A 640 -3.82 -13.47 2.16
CA TYR A 640 -2.48 -14.04 2.20
C TYR A 640 -2.48 -15.53 1.88
N SER A 641 -3.37 -16.32 2.50
CA SER A 641 -3.50 -17.75 2.23
C SER A 641 -3.91 -18.02 0.77
N PHE A 642 -4.80 -17.22 0.17
CA PHE A 642 -5.13 -17.37 -1.25
C PHE A 642 -3.87 -17.18 -2.12
N TRP A 643 -3.16 -16.08 -1.94
CA TRP A 643 -2.01 -15.72 -2.78
C TRP A 643 -0.77 -16.57 -2.52
N TYR A 644 -0.39 -16.80 -1.28
CA TYR A 644 0.90 -17.42 -0.92
C TYR A 644 0.81 -18.89 -0.50
N GLU A 645 -0.39 -19.43 -0.28
CA GLU A 645 -0.56 -20.85 0.08
C GLU A 645 -1.35 -21.60 -1.00
N TYR A 646 -2.49 -21.09 -1.45
CA TYR A 646 -3.35 -21.76 -2.43
C TYR A 646 -2.78 -21.71 -3.86
N LEU A 647 -2.48 -20.52 -4.39
CA LEU A 647 -1.99 -20.39 -5.77
C LEU A 647 -0.68 -21.17 -6.02
N PRO A 648 0.34 -21.15 -5.14
CA PRO A 648 1.56 -21.95 -5.33
C PRO A 648 1.31 -23.46 -5.27
N ASN A 649 0.33 -23.92 -4.47
CA ASN A 649 0.00 -25.34 -4.35
C ASN A 649 -0.76 -25.88 -5.57
N LEU A 650 -1.50 -25.05 -6.30
CA LEU A 650 -2.08 -25.43 -7.59
C LEU A 650 -1.00 -25.90 -8.58
N TYR A 651 0.17 -25.27 -8.54
CA TYR A 651 1.31 -25.66 -9.38
C TYR A 651 1.98 -26.96 -8.92
N LYS A 652 2.24 -27.13 -7.62
CA LYS A 652 2.89 -28.35 -7.10
C LYS A 652 2.09 -29.61 -7.42
N ASN A 653 0.77 -29.57 -7.26
CA ASN A 653 -0.11 -30.69 -7.58
C ASN A 653 -0.14 -31.06 -9.06
N TYR A 654 0.21 -30.13 -9.96
CA TYR A 654 0.38 -30.42 -11.38
C TYR A 654 1.70 -31.16 -11.66
N GLN A 655 2.81 -30.73 -11.05
CA GLN A 655 4.10 -31.44 -11.17
C GLN A 655 4.04 -32.86 -10.62
N ASP A 656 3.38 -33.07 -9.48
CA ASP A 656 3.17 -34.42 -8.94
C ASP A 656 2.32 -35.28 -9.88
N ARG A 657 1.32 -34.70 -10.56
CA ARG A 657 0.52 -35.41 -11.58
C ARG A 657 1.29 -35.71 -12.84
N THR A 658 2.19 -34.83 -13.31
CA THR A 658 3.01 -35.08 -14.51
C THR A 658 4.21 -35.97 -14.23
N GLY A 659 4.76 -35.94 -13.01
CA GLY A 659 5.84 -36.83 -12.54
C GLY A 659 5.34 -38.23 -12.16
N ARG A 660 4.10 -38.34 -11.66
CA ARG A 660 3.42 -39.65 -11.52
C ARG A 660 2.82 -40.17 -12.81
N ALA A 661 2.53 -39.33 -13.81
CA ALA A 661 1.95 -39.78 -15.08
C ALA A 661 2.82 -40.80 -15.84
N SER A 662 4.13 -40.87 -15.59
CA SER A 662 4.99 -41.94 -16.17
C SER A 662 4.97 -43.26 -15.38
N SER A 663 4.33 -43.33 -14.21
CA SER A 663 4.27 -44.55 -13.37
C SER A 663 2.86 -44.94 -12.88
N GLU A 664 1.88 -44.06 -13.05
CA GLU A 664 0.47 -44.32 -12.70
C GLU A 664 -0.38 -44.73 -13.91
N GLN A 665 0.09 -44.52 -15.15
CA GLN A 665 -0.62 -44.98 -16.36
C GLN A 665 -0.75 -46.53 -16.39
N ASP A 666 0.17 -47.26 -15.74
CA ASP A 666 0.11 -48.72 -15.60
C ASP A 666 -0.65 -49.21 -14.35
N ARG A 667 -1.04 -48.31 -13.45
CA ARG A 667 -1.72 -48.67 -12.19
C ARG A 667 -3.23 -48.36 -12.17
N TYR A 668 -3.74 -47.66 -13.18
CA TYR A 668 -5.17 -47.36 -13.33
C TYR A 668 -5.96 -48.42 -14.13
N SER A 669 -5.35 -49.55 -14.48
CA SER A 669 -6.01 -50.68 -15.14
C SER A 669 -6.85 -51.56 -14.19
N GLU A 670 -6.80 -51.35 -12.88
CA GLU A 670 -7.59 -52.15 -11.92
C GLU A 670 -8.53 -51.26 -11.09
N VAL A 671 -9.77 -51.16 -11.55
CA VAL A 671 -10.88 -50.54 -10.81
C VAL A 671 -11.13 -51.33 -9.53
N ASN A 672 -10.95 -50.67 -8.39
CA ASN A 672 -11.17 -51.24 -7.06
C ASN A 672 -12.66 -51.68 -6.87
N PRO A 673 -12.97 -52.98 -6.72
CA PRO A 673 -14.34 -53.52 -6.83
C PRO A 673 -15.29 -53.09 -5.69
N LYS A 674 -14.78 -52.49 -4.60
CA LYS A 674 -15.59 -52.06 -3.45
C LYS A 674 -16.55 -50.90 -3.76
N TYR A 675 -16.20 -50.00 -4.69
CA TYR A 675 -17.03 -48.82 -4.98
C TYR A 675 -18.20 -49.13 -5.92
N LYS A 676 -18.06 -50.11 -6.82
CA LYS A 676 -19.17 -50.59 -7.67
C LYS A 676 -20.28 -51.20 -6.83
N HIS A 677 -19.95 -52.03 -5.85
CA HIS A 677 -20.96 -52.65 -4.98
C HIS A 677 -21.74 -51.62 -4.14
N ALA A 678 -21.06 -50.63 -3.56
CA ALA A 678 -21.71 -49.59 -2.77
C ALA A 678 -22.69 -48.75 -3.61
N PHE A 679 -22.32 -48.42 -4.85
CA PHE A 679 -23.18 -47.66 -5.77
C PHE A 679 -24.45 -48.43 -6.15
N PHE A 680 -24.31 -49.70 -6.54
CA PHE A 680 -25.47 -50.53 -6.91
C PHE A 680 -26.36 -50.90 -5.72
N SER A 681 -25.79 -51.05 -4.51
CA SER A 681 -26.58 -51.19 -3.28
C SER A 681 -27.38 -49.93 -2.93
N MET A 682 -26.81 -48.73 -3.12
CA MET A 682 -27.56 -47.50 -2.87
C MET A 682 -28.68 -47.31 -3.90
N LEU A 683 -28.41 -47.61 -5.17
CA LEU A 683 -29.41 -47.50 -6.24
C LEU A 683 -30.58 -48.48 -6.03
N THR A 684 -30.29 -49.71 -5.63
CA THR A 684 -31.34 -50.70 -5.31
C THR A 684 -32.19 -50.30 -4.12
N LEU A 685 -31.60 -49.72 -3.07
CA LEU A 685 -32.35 -49.18 -1.93
C LEU A 685 -33.33 -48.08 -2.35
N VAL A 686 -32.89 -47.14 -3.20
CA VAL A 686 -33.72 -46.04 -3.69
C VAL A 686 -34.90 -46.57 -4.52
N CYS A 687 -34.67 -47.54 -5.41
CA CYS A 687 -35.74 -48.16 -6.19
C CYS A 687 -36.76 -48.89 -5.29
N LEU A 688 -36.31 -49.55 -4.22
CA LEU A 688 -37.16 -50.29 -3.30
C LEU A 688 -38.05 -49.34 -2.46
N LEU A 689 -37.49 -48.21 -2.01
CA LEU A 689 -38.24 -47.17 -1.31
C LEU A 689 -39.31 -46.53 -2.21
N LEU A 690 -39.00 -46.27 -3.48
CA LEU A 690 -39.97 -45.76 -4.44
C LEU A 690 -41.09 -46.75 -4.73
N ALA A 691 -40.78 -48.06 -4.80
CA ALA A 691 -41.78 -49.11 -4.97
C ALA A 691 -42.73 -49.21 -3.76
N ILE A 692 -42.20 -49.12 -2.53
CA ILE A 692 -43.00 -49.09 -1.30
C ILE A 692 -43.91 -47.86 -1.29
N LEU A 693 -43.38 -46.69 -1.65
CA LEU A 693 -44.18 -45.46 -1.73
C LEU A 693 -45.34 -45.60 -2.74
N GLY A 694 -45.06 -46.19 -3.91
CA GLY A 694 -46.08 -46.49 -4.91
C GLY A 694 -47.14 -47.47 -4.40
N LEU A 695 -46.74 -48.50 -3.64
CA LEU A 695 -47.66 -49.46 -3.04
C LEU A 695 -48.55 -48.82 -1.96
N CYS A 696 -47.98 -47.93 -1.12
CA CYS A 696 -48.73 -47.16 -0.13
C CYS A 696 -49.78 -46.26 -0.80
N VAL A 697 -49.41 -45.56 -1.87
CA VAL A 697 -50.35 -44.73 -2.65
C VAL A 697 -51.45 -45.58 -3.28
N TYR A 698 -51.10 -46.75 -3.82
CA TYR A 698 -52.07 -47.69 -4.37
C TYR A 698 -53.06 -48.22 -3.32
N LEU A 699 -52.57 -48.61 -2.13
CA LEU A 699 -53.41 -49.10 -1.04
C LEU A 699 -54.33 -48.00 -0.47
N LEU A 700 -53.84 -46.76 -0.35
CA LEU A 700 -54.69 -45.62 0.03
C LEU A 700 -55.79 -45.36 -1.00
N LYS A 701 -55.47 -45.47 -2.29
CA LYS A 701 -56.46 -45.31 -3.37
C LYS A 701 -57.48 -46.45 -3.40
N LYS A 702 -57.05 -47.69 -3.15
CA LYS A 702 -57.93 -48.87 -3.08
C LYS A 702 -58.86 -48.83 -1.87
N ASN A 703 -58.38 -48.40 -0.69
CA ASN A 703 -59.23 -48.23 0.49
C ASN A 703 -60.29 -47.13 0.31
N ASN A 704 -59.96 -46.03 -0.38
CA ASN A 704 -60.95 -45.01 -0.73
C ASN A 704 -62.01 -45.52 -1.72
N GLN A 705 -61.65 -46.46 -2.62
CA GLN A 705 -62.61 -47.08 -3.53
C GLN A 705 -63.48 -48.15 -2.86
N SER A 706 -62.99 -48.86 -1.82
CA SER A 706 -63.80 -49.80 -1.05
C SER A 706 -64.74 -49.14 -0.02
N LEU A 707 -64.45 -47.91 0.43
CA LEU A 707 -65.40 -47.11 1.22
C LEU A 707 -66.51 -46.48 0.35
N ALA A 708 -66.23 -46.21 -0.94
CA ALA A 708 -67.21 -45.67 -1.88
C ALA A 708 -68.20 -46.72 -2.44
N SER A 709 -67.87 -48.02 -2.37
CA SER A 709 -68.75 -49.11 -2.84
C SER A 709 -69.66 -49.71 -1.76
N ALA A 710 -69.62 -49.22 -0.52
CA ALA A 710 -70.49 -49.66 0.58
C ALA A 710 -71.60 -48.65 0.93
N THR A 711 -71.73 -47.56 0.16
CA THR A 711 -72.70 -46.46 0.42
C THR A 711 -73.70 -46.23 -0.72
N THR A 712 -74.08 -47.28 -1.45
CA THR A 712 -75.27 -47.27 -2.32
C THR A 712 -75.80 -48.70 -2.53
N ILE A 713 -76.36 -49.27 -1.46
CA ILE A 713 -77.64 -50.00 -1.54
C ILE A 713 -78.67 -49.02 -0.96
N LEU A 714 -79.08 -48.10 -1.83
CA LEU A 714 -80.44 -47.64 -2.08
C LEU A 714 -80.44 -46.99 -3.46
#